data_AF-Q8Q0G7-F1
#
_entry.id   AF-Q8Q0G7-F1
#
_cell.length_a   1.000
_cell.length_b   1.000
_cell.length_c   1.000
_cell.angle_alpha   90.00
_cell.angle_beta   90.00
_cell.angle_gamma   90.00
#
_symmetry.space_group_name_H-M   'P 1'
#
loop_
_entity.id
_entity.type
_entity.pdbx_description
1 polymer ?
#
loop_
_entity_poly.entity_id
_entity_poly.type
_entity_poly.pdbx_seq_one_letter_code
_entity_poly.pdbx_strand_id
1 'polypeptide(L)'
;MTLVQNVKSGVALIDETGRFAVVNPSFMQIFGLDSELDILNINSQEWSRWEVYGEDGKLLHVDDHPVRKAVRTGKPVKDQLVAVRNPEENELTWMLISAEPVMKENGHIYRIICTYHDITERKRAEEALRKSEERFRALVTASSEVVYRVSPDWSEMRQLYGRGFLADTEIPSSSWLQEYVPPEDQPRVTAVVNEAISTKSTYQLEHRVRLADGSLGWIFSRAVPMLNANGEIVEWFGAASDITERKRAEEALRESEERLRLLGDNLPNSAVYQYIHEPDGSVRFLYFSTGIERLNGINVQDVLRDPSTLYRQVPPEYLERVFEAEALSARELSDFDMEVPMRLPDGQEKWMRLHSRPRRLHDGRKIWDGVQIDVTKQKQAEEDLNKVHYNLEKLVEERTSELEKAYISLKESEKGLAEAQRMAHIGNWEWDIVTGKAYWSEEMYRIFRCDSRESAPPYNEFLNYVHPEDRDYLDSVLKKAVKGRIHSIEYRIVLANGEERAVHMQSEVIFDGKNNPIRIKGIIQDITERKETEEALKNIETARKKEIHHRIKNNLQVISSLLDLQADKFDNPTVIEAFRESQNRVISMALIHEELYKGENTDTLNFSTYIKELAENLFQTYSLSSKNIHLNMDLEENALFNMDVAVPLGIIINELVSNSLKHAFPGRDSGEVRIELRREKNGKHKKECNKVTSFILAVSDNGIGIPENLKIEVAGSLGIQLITALVHQLDGELELNRNNGAEFIIKFSVREKSNQASHPAV
;
A
#
# COMPACT_ATOMS: atom_id res chain seq x y z
N MET A 1 87.43 43.24 103.15
CA MET A 1 86.39 43.95 102.36
C MET A 1 86.41 43.60 100.87
N THR A 2 87.57 43.33 100.26
CA THR A 2 87.70 43.10 98.80
C THR A 2 86.91 41.90 98.24
N LEU A 3 86.65 40.85 99.04
CA LEU A 3 85.91 39.67 98.58
C LEU A 3 84.42 39.94 98.33
N VAL A 4 83.80 40.83 99.11
CA VAL A 4 82.36 41.13 99.07
C VAL A 4 82.02 42.11 97.93
N GLN A 5 82.98 42.94 97.51
CA GLN A 5 82.79 43.93 96.45
C GLN A 5 82.64 43.34 95.04
N ASN A 6 83.10 42.10 94.81
CA ASN A 6 83.10 41.45 93.48
C ASN A 6 82.03 40.35 93.31
N VAL A 7 81.17 40.13 94.30
CA VAL A 7 80.09 39.13 94.21
C VAL A 7 78.95 39.72 93.38
N LYS A 8 78.49 38.99 92.35
CA LYS A 8 77.38 39.42 91.46
C LYS A 8 76.02 39.55 92.15
N SER A 9 75.89 38.97 93.34
CA SER A 9 74.70 39.14 94.18
C SER A 9 74.87 40.38 95.05
N GLY A 10 73.80 41.12 95.26
CA GLY A 10 73.78 42.21 96.21
C GLY A 10 74.04 41.68 97.62
N VAL A 11 74.96 42.29 98.35
CA VAL A 11 75.27 41.92 99.74
C VAL A 11 75.12 43.16 100.60
N ALA A 12 74.35 43.05 101.67
CA ALA A 12 74.17 44.10 102.66
C ALA A 12 74.44 43.55 104.07
N LEU A 13 75.13 44.33 104.89
CA LEU A 13 75.36 44.07 106.31
C LEU A 13 74.56 45.09 107.11
N ILE A 14 73.68 44.62 107.96
CA ILE A 14 72.86 45.44 108.85
C ILE A 14 73.43 45.34 110.27
N ASP A 15 73.59 46.47 110.96
CA ASP A 15 74.11 46.51 112.33
C ASP A 15 73.08 46.13 113.40
N GLU A 16 73.52 46.10 114.66
CA GLU A 16 72.68 45.79 115.83
C GLU A 16 71.52 46.76 116.07
N THR A 17 71.57 47.96 115.47
CA THR A 17 70.47 48.94 115.52
C THR A 17 69.47 48.77 114.39
N GLY A 18 69.72 47.82 113.47
CA GLY A 18 68.89 47.56 112.30
C GLY A 18 69.23 48.46 111.11
N ARG A 19 70.35 49.19 111.13
CA ARG A 19 70.77 50.10 110.06
C ARG A 19 71.74 49.45 109.09
N PHE A 20 71.67 49.81 107.81
CA PHE A 20 72.66 49.36 106.82
C PHE A 20 74.04 49.92 107.17
N ALA A 21 75.00 49.01 107.41
CA ALA A 21 76.36 49.34 107.80
C ALA A 21 77.37 49.15 106.65
N VAL A 22 77.12 48.18 105.77
CA VAL A 22 77.92 47.94 104.56
C VAL A 22 76.99 47.45 103.47
N VAL A 23 77.16 47.94 102.24
CA VAL A 23 76.54 47.39 101.03
C VAL A 23 77.63 47.16 99.98
N ASN A 24 77.40 46.28 99.02
CA ASN A 24 78.33 46.08 97.90
C ASN A 24 77.81 46.74 96.61
N PRO A 25 78.65 46.91 95.58
CA PRO A 25 78.25 47.51 94.31
C PRO A 25 77.08 46.80 93.62
N SER A 26 76.97 45.47 93.72
CA SER A 26 75.83 44.75 93.13
C SER A 26 74.52 45.05 93.86
N PHE A 27 74.53 45.29 95.18
CA PHE A 27 73.35 45.74 95.92
C PHE A 27 72.94 47.13 95.44
N MET A 28 73.92 48.03 95.31
CA MET A 28 73.70 49.38 94.76
C MET A 28 73.07 49.34 93.37
N GLN A 29 73.59 48.47 92.49
CA GLN A 29 73.07 48.31 91.13
C GLN A 29 71.64 47.72 91.11
N ILE A 30 71.39 46.66 91.89
CA ILE A 30 70.07 46.01 91.97
C ILE A 30 69.00 47.00 92.44
N PHE A 31 69.35 47.87 93.39
CA PHE A 31 68.41 48.81 93.99
C PHE A 31 68.52 50.24 93.45
N GLY A 32 69.27 50.47 92.36
CA GLY A 32 69.37 51.76 91.68
C GLY A 32 69.85 52.90 92.57
N LEU A 33 70.83 52.66 93.42
CA LEU A 33 71.38 53.65 94.35
C LEU A 33 72.64 54.28 93.74
N ASP A 34 72.75 55.62 93.80
CA ASP A 34 73.85 56.39 93.19
C ASP A 34 75.10 56.42 94.10
N SER A 35 74.91 56.40 95.42
CA SER A 35 75.98 56.46 96.41
C SER A 35 75.68 55.60 97.63
N GLU A 36 76.68 54.90 98.18
CA GLU A 36 76.47 54.06 99.38
C GLU A 36 75.95 54.91 100.56
N LEU A 37 76.31 56.20 100.60
CA LEU A 37 75.80 57.17 101.58
C LEU A 37 74.27 57.32 101.55
N ASP A 38 73.62 57.00 100.43
CA ASP A 38 72.17 57.12 100.27
C ASP A 38 71.41 56.04 101.06
N ILE A 39 72.09 54.96 101.46
CA ILE A 39 71.50 53.84 102.19
C ILE A 39 72.19 53.55 103.52
N LEU A 40 73.48 53.88 103.66
CA LEU A 40 74.21 53.71 104.91
C LEU A 40 73.54 54.51 106.04
N ASN A 41 73.46 53.89 107.22
CA ASN A 41 72.75 54.39 108.39
C ASN A 41 71.22 54.53 108.24
N ILE A 42 70.59 54.17 107.11
CA ILE A 42 69.14 54.05 107.04
C ILE A 42 68.72 52.77 107.77
N ASN A 43 67.64 52.86 108.56
CA ASN A 43 67.08 51.68 109.19
C ASN A 43 66.48 50.78 108.11
N SER A 44 66.97 49.54 107.99
CA SER A 44 66.47 48.55 107.05
C SER A 44 64.97 48.27 107.19
N GLN A 45 64.38 48.60 108.34
CA GLN A 45 62.94 48.49 108.62
C GLN A 45 62.12 49.70 108.14
N GLU A 46 62.77 50.84 107.93
CA GLU A 46 62.15 52.10 107.44
C GLU A 46 62.43 52.33 105.96
N TRP A 47 63.30 51.51 105.35
CA TRP A 47 63.58 51.56 103.93
C TRP A 47 62.39 51.01 103.14
N SER A 48 61.45 51.91 102.84
CA SER A 48 60.16 51.67 102.21
C SER A 48 60.12 52.05 100.73
N ARG A 49 61.30 52.23 100.11
CA ARG A 49 61.40 52.67 98.71
C ARG A 49 60.89 51.61 97.72
N TRP A 50 60.70 50.36 98.14
CA TRP A 50 60.30 49.26 97.26
C TRP A 50 59.15 48.44 97.86
N GLU A 51 58.21 48.06 97.01
CA GLU A 51 57.14 47.14 97.37
C GLU A 51 57.60 45.71 97.10
N VAL A 52 57.51 44.86 98.11
CA VAL A 52 57.92 43.45 98.00
C VAL A 52 56.66 42.60 97.88
N TYR A 53 56.62 41.74 96.88
CA TYR A 53 55.52 40.81 96.60
C TYR A 53 56.01 39.37 96.80
N GLY A 54 55.11 38.50 97.27
CA GLY A 54 55.33 37.06 97.26
C GLY A 54 55.31 36.48 95.84
N GLU A 55 55.67 35.20 95.72
CA GLU A 55 55.58 34.46 94.44
C GLU A 55 54.16 34.44 93.84
N ASP A 56 53.14 34.53 94.69
CA ASP A 56 51.73 34.60 94.30
C ASP A 56 51.30 35.98 93.77
N GLY A 57 52.22 36.95 93.71
CA GLY A 57 51.97 38.31 93.23
C GLY A 57 51.25 39.21 94.22
N LYS A 58 51.08 38.81 95.49
CA LYS A 58 50.48 39.65 96.54
C LYS A 58 51.53 40.41 97.32
N LEU A 59 51.17 41.61 97.79
CA LEU A 59 52.06 42.44 98.61
C LEU A 59 52.44 41.67 99.89
N LEU A 60 53.72 41.45 100.09
CA LEU A 60 54.27 40.71 101.21
C LEU A 60 54.10 41.54 102.49
N HIS A 61 53.56 40.94 103.54
CA HIS A 61 53.43 41.62 104.82
C HIS A 61 54.83 41.98 105.34
N VAL A 62 54.96 43.17 105.96
CA VAL A 62 56.27 43.72 106.36
C VAL A 62 57.06 42.73 107.23
N ASP A 63 56.41 42.03 108.17
CA ASP A 63 57.04 41.03 109.03
C ASP A 63 57.46 39.72 108.34
N ASP A 64 56.95 39.46 107.14
CA ASP A 64 57.31 38.31 106.29
C ASP A 64 58.46 38.63 105.33
N HIS A 65 58.91 39.89 105.29
CA HIS A 65 60.11 40.27 104.58
C HIS A 65 61.32 39.46 105.11
N PRO A 66 62.14 38.84 104.24
CA PRO A 66 63.19 37.90 104.65
C PRO A 66 64.14 38.46 105.71
N VAL A 67 64.54 39.72 105.55
CA VAL A 67 65.41 40.42 106.51
C VAL A 67 64.70 40.63 107.85
N ARG A 68 63.44 41.07 107.85
CA ARG A 68 62.69 41.37 109.08
C ARG A 68 62.30 40.11 109.84
N LYS A 69 61.97 39.05 109.10
CA LYS A 69 61.76 37.72 109.63
C LYS A 69 63.03 37.19 110.32
N ALA A 70 64.21 37.41 109.74
CA ALA A 70 65.49 37.05 110.37
C ALA A 70 65.77 37.89 111.64
N VAL A 71 65.55 39.21 111.61
CA VAL A 71 65.69 40.10 112.79
C VAL A 71 64.79 39.63 113.94
N ARG A 72 63.51 39.40 113.66
CA ARG A 72 62.49 39.09 114.68
C ARG A 72 62.68 37.70 115.29
N THR A 73 63.01 36.72 114.46
CA THR A 73 63.10 35.31 114.91
C THR A 73 64.49 34.90 115.39
N GLY A 74 65.53 35.66 115.03
CA GLY A 74 66.93 35.28 115.25
C GLY A 74 67.37 34.06 114.44
N LYS A 75 66.56 33.61 113.46
CA LYS A 75 66.87 32.46 112.59
C LYS A 75 67.21 32.91 111.17
N PRO A 76 68.10 32.20 110.46
CA PRO A 76 68.41 32.52 109.06
C PRO A 76 67.22 32.23 108.14
N VAL A 77 67.01 33.11 107.17
CA VAL A 77 66.09 32.92 106.02
C VAL A 77 66.95 32.73 104.78
N LYS A 78 66.69 31.68 103.99
CA LYS A 78 67.47 31.37 102.78
C LYS A 78 66.59 31.36 101.55
N ASP A 79 67.08 32.00 100.49
CA ASP A 79 66.60 32.03 99.12
C ASP A 79 65.08 32.19 99.00
N GLN A 80 64.51 33.09 99.79
CA GLN A 80 63.08 33.37 99.70
C GLN A 80 62.84 34.16 98.43
N LEU A 81 62.07 33.56 97.51
CA LEU A 81 61.67 34.19 96.25
C LEU A 81 60.65 35.30 96.52
N VAL A 82 60.97 36.49 96.06
CA VAL A 82 60.10 37.66 96.10
C VAL A 82 60.20 38.42 94.79
N ALA A 83 59.14 39.13 94.41
CA ALA A 83 59.21 40.13 93.37
C ALA A 83 59.27 41.50 94.02
N VAL A 84 60.29 42.28 93.71
CA VAL A 84 60.49 43.61 94.27
C VAL A 84 60.16 44.64 93.18
N ARG A 85 59.28 45.58 93.48
CA ARG A 85 58.88 46.67 92.58
C ARG A 85 59.44 47.99 93.08
N ASN A 86 60.18 48.67 92.22
CA ASN A 86 60.49 50.09 92.40
C ASN A 86 59.26 50.92 91.98
N PRO A 87 58.64 51.70 92.87
CA PRO A 87 57.47 52.54 92.56
C PRO A 87 57.75 53.57 91.46
N GLU A 88 59.01 53.97 91.27
CA GLU A 88 59.41 54.96 90.25
C GLU A 88 59.53 54.36 88.84
N GLU A 89 59.92 53.09 88.73
CA GLU A 89 60.16 52.42 87.44
C GLU A 89 59.04 51.44 87.03
N ASN A 90 58.15 51.08 87.97
CA ASN A 90 57.00 50.19 87.81
C ASN A 90 57.32 48.81 87.20
N GLU A 91 58.60 48.42 87.18
CA GLU A 91 59.07 47.11 86.71
C GLU A 91 59.28 46.16 87.89
N LEU A 92 58.88 44.90 87.72
CA LEU A 92 59.04 43.86 88.74
C LEU A 92 60.40 43.19 88.55
N THR A 93 61.26 43.28 89.57
CA THR A 93 62.53 42.56 89.63
C THR A 93 62.35 41.32 90.50
N TRP A 94 62.58 40.14 89.94
CA TRP A 94 62.46 38.87 90.68
C TRP A 94 63.76 38.59 91.42
N MET A 95 63.68 38.43 92.74
CA MET A 95 64.85 38.26 93.61
C MET A 95 64.73 37.06 94.54
N LEU A 96 65.86 36.40 94.77
CA LEU A 96 66.03 35.50 95.91
C LEU A 96 66.77 36.25 97.02
N ILE A 97 66.11 36.39 98.18
CA ILE A 97 66.69 37.11 99.32
C ILE A 97 66.98 36.12 100.45
N SER A 98 68.23 36.14 100.91
CA SER A 98 68.67 35.45 102.12
C SER A 98 69.09 36.45 103.19
N ALA A 99 68.82 36.16 104.46
CA ALA A 99 69.19 36.97 105.60
C ALA A 99 69.68 36.07 106.75
N GLU A 100 70.94 36.21 107.14
CA GLU A 100 71.60 35.42 108.19
C GLU A 100 71.99 36.30 109.38
N PRO A 101 71.38 36.12 110.57
CA PRO A 101 71.76 36.86 111.76
C PRO A 101 73.04 36.30 112.39
N VAL A 102 73.96 37.20 112.70
CA VAL A 102 75.20 36.96 113.45
C VAL A 102 74.96 37.39 114.89
N MET A 103 75.15 36.48 115.85
CA MET A 103 74.83 36.69 117.26
C MET A 103 76.07 37.08 118.09
N LYS A 104 75.90 37.90 119.13
CA LYS A 104 76.88 38.09 120.23
C LYS A 104 76.79 36.92 121.22
N GLU A 105 77.83 36.72 122.02
CA GLU A 105 77.88 35.66 123.06
C GLU A 105 76.74 35.77 124.10
N ASN A 106 76.17 36.96 124.31
CA ASN A 106 75.04 37.20 125.21
C ASN A 106 73.65 36.93 124.58
N GLY A 107 73.59 36.34 123.38
CA GLY A 107 72.35 35.97 122.71
C GLY A 107 71.62 37.11 121.99
N HIS A 108 72.17 38.32 121.96
CA HIS A 108 71.65 39.41 121.15
C HIS A 108 72.24 39.41 119.73
N ILE A 109 71.47 39.85 118.72
CA ILE A 109 71.97 39.97 117.34
C ILE A 109 73.07 41.03 117.30
N TYR A 110 74.25 40.66 116.81
CA TYR A 110 75.35 41.57 116.52
C TYR A 110 75.15 42.28 115.19
N ARG A 111 74.87 41.51 114.12
CA ARG A 111 74.69 42.00 112.74
C ARG A 111 73.84 41.03 111.94
N ILE A 112 73.32 41.43 110.78
CA ILE A 112 72.64 40.54 109.83
C ILE A 112 73.28 40.68 108.45
N ILE A 113 73.66 39.56 107.85
CA ILE A 113 74.19 39.49 106.49
C ILE A 113 73.04 39.14 105.55
N CYS A 114 72.77 39.99 104.58
CA CYS A 114 71.72 39.78 103.58
C CYS A 114 72.33 39.61 102.20
N THR A 115 71.83 38.66 101.42
CA THR A 115 72.18 38.48 100.01
C THR A 115 70.95 38.56 99.12
N TYR A 116 71.09 39.23 97.98
CA TYR A 116 70.03 39.51 97.02
C TYR A 116 70.49 39.03 95.64
N HIS A 117 69.81 38.04 95.08
CA HIS A 117 70.14 37.47 93.78
C HIS A 117 69.00 37.74 92.79
N ASP A 118 69.27 38.55 91.76
CA ASP A 118 68.32 38.85 90.69
C ASP A 118 68.20 37.66 89.71
N ILE A 119 66.98 37.20 89.48
CA ILE A 119 66.64 36.08 88.57
C ILE A 119 65.66 36.49 87.47
N THR A 120 65.51 37.79 87.19
CA THR A 120 64.51 38.35 86.28
C THR A 120 64.66 37.84 84.84
N GLU A 121 65.88 37.77 84.31
CA GLU A 121 66.14 37.27 82.93
C GLU A 121 65.66 35.83 82.74
N ARG A 122 65.88 34.97 83.74
CA ARG A 122 65.46 33.57 83.68
C ARG A 122 63.93 33.45 83.63
N LYS A 123 63.21 34.18 84.47
CA LYS A 123 61.73 34.18 84.47
C LYS A 123 61.15 34.71 83.15
N ARG A 124 61.78 35.72 82.55
CA ARG A 124 61.37 36.24 81.22
C ARG A 124 61.56 35.19 80.11
N ALA A 125 62.65 34.43 80.14
CA ALA A 125 62.92 33.38 79.15
C ALA A 125 61.92 32.21 79.24
N GLU A 126 61.60 31.75 80.45
CA GLU A 126 60.62 30.67 80.67
C GLU A 126 59.21 31.08 80.19
N GLU A 127 58.76 32.29 80.51
CA GLU A 127 57.44 32.80 80.11
C GLU A 127 57.35 33.08 78.60
N ALA A 128 58.44 33.53 77.96
CA ALA A 128 58.50 33.71 76.52
C ALA A 128 58.39 32.37 75.77
N LEU A 129 59.04 31.32 76.28
CA LEU A 129 58.94 29.97 75.73
C LEU A 129 57.51 29.43 75.83
N ARG A 130 56.89 29.55 77.02
CA ARG A 130 55.50 29.14 77.26
C ARG A 130 54.52 29.85 76.31
N LYS A 131 54.64 31.18 76.17
CA LYS A 131 53.79 31.97 75.26
C LYS A 131 54.00 31.60 73.79
N SER A 132 55.21 31.27 73.38
CA SER A 132 55.48 30.81 72.01
C SER A 132 54.87 29.44 71.74
N GLU A 133 54.95 28.51 72.70
CA GLU A 133 54.36 27.16 72.57
C GLU A 133 52.83 27.21 72.52
N GLU A 134 52.20 28.01 73.37
CA GLU A 134 50.73 28.22 73.36
C GLU A 134 50.26 28.85 72.04
N ARG A 135 50.97 29.86 71.53
CA ARG A 135 50.67 30.47 70.22
C ARG A 135 50.81 29.47 69.07
N PHE A 136 51.86 28.66 69.08
CA PHE A 136 52.07 27.62 68.08
C PHE A 136 50.94 26.58 68.11
N ARG A 137 50.57 26.10 69.30
CA ARG A 137 49.47 25.14 69.48
C ARG A 137 48.13 25.71 69.02
N ALA A 138 47.86 26.99 69.28
CA ALA A 138 46.65 27.67 68.81
C ALA A 138 46.61 27.79 67.27
N LEU A 139 47.74 28.09 66.61
CA LEU A 139 47.81 28.15 65.14
C LEU A 139 47.54 26.79 64.48
N VAL A 140 48.14 25.72 65.00
CA VAL A 140 47.89 24.36 64.51
C VAL A 140 46.43 23.95 64.75
N THR A 141 45.84 24.36 65.88
CA THR A 141 44.44 24.05 66.24
C THR A 141 43.41 24.93 65.50
N ALA A 142 43.80 26.09 64.98
CA ALA A 142 42.93 26.95 64.19
C ALA A 142 42.97 26.62 62.69
N SER A 143 44.06 26.04 62.16
CA SER A 143 44.14 25.63 60.76
C SER A 143 43.25 24.41 60.49
N SER A 144 42.47 24.45 59.42
CA SER A 144 41.68 23.31 58.91
C SER A 144 42.54 22.28 58.16
N GLU A 145 43.86 22.51 58.07
CA GLU A 145 44.78 21.64 57.36
C GLU A 145 45.31 20.51 58.25
N VAL A 146 45.65 19.39 57.62
CA VAL A 146 46.50 18.36 58.23
C VAL A 146 47.88 18.97 58.46
N VAL A 147 48.49 18.76 59.62
CA VAL A 147 49.84 19.27 59.92
C VAL A 147 50.75 18.11 60.27
N TYR A 148 51.95 18.06 59.70
CA TYR A 148 52.89 16.96 59.90
C TYR A 148 54.34 17.40 60.01
N ARG A 149 55.15 16.55 60.63
CA ARG A 149 56.60 16.70 60.80
C ARG A 149 57.31 15.46 60.30
N VAL A 150 58.39 15.66 59.53
CA VAL A 150 59.16 14.56 58.93
C VAL A 150 60.64 14.71 59.24
N SER A 151 61.35 13.58 59.33
CA SER A 151 62.81 13.54 59.40
C SER A 151 63.48 14.21 58.19
N PRO A 152 64.74 14.67 58.29
CA PRO A 152 65.46 15.36 57.22
C PRO A 152 65.45 14.66 55.85
N ASP A 153 65.52 13.34 55.87
CA ASP A 153 65.59 12.43 54.73
C ASP A 153 64.21 11.87 54.31
N TRP A 154 63.13 12.35 54.95
CA TRP A 154 61.76 11.85 54.77
C TRP A 154 61.55 10.37 55.07
N SER A 155 62.51 9.70 55.74
CA SER A 155 62.39 8.29 56.10
C SER A 155 61.38 8.04 57.23
N GLU A 156 61.08 9.05 58.05
CA GLU A 156 60.23 8.92 59.23
C GLU A 156 59.26 10.10 59.39
N MET A 157 57.96 9.81 59.39
CA MET A 157 56.90 10.71 59.81
C MET A 157 56.91 10.77 61.33
N ARG A 158 57.46 11.85 61.90
CA ARG A 158 57.59 11.99 63.36
C ARG A 158 56.26 12.27 64.04
N GLN A 159 55.44 13.08 63.39
CA GLN A 159 54.14 13.47 63.93
C GLN A 159 53.21 13.87 62.79
N LEU A 160 51.95 13.48 62.84
CA LEU A 160 50.92 13.92 61.91
C LEU A 160 49.60 14.10 62.65
N TYR A 161 48.99 15.26 62.48
CA TYR A 161 47.65 15.58 62.96
C TYR A 161 46.72 15.65 61.75
N GLY A 162 46.05 14.54 61.47
CA GLY A 162 45.19 14.31 60.31
C GLY A 162 43.75 14.75 60.50
N ARG A 163 43.33 15.14 61.72
CA ARG A 163 42.01 15.75 62.02
C ARG A 163 40.81 14.95 61.52
N GLY A 164 40.91 13.62 61.51
CA GLY A 164 39.86 12.72 61.03
C GLY A 164 39.80 12.59 59.50
N PHE A 165 40.57 13.39 58.75
CA PHE A 165 40.75 13.23 57.31
C PHE A 165 41.85 12.20 57.01
N LEU A 166 43.02 12.35 57.65
CA LEU A 166 44.05 11.32 57.75
C LEU A 166 44.10 10.73 59.16
N ALA A 167 44.56 9.49 59.30
CA ALA A 167 44.80 8.89 60.61
C ALA A 167 45.99 9.59 61.29
N ASP A 168 45.83 10.01 62.54
CA ASP A 168 46.89 10.70 63.30
C ASP A 168 48.11 9.79 63.51
N THR A 169 49.31 10.34 63.36
CA THR A 169 50.58 9.69 63.70
C THR A 169 51.13 10.34 64.98
N GLU A 170 50.81 9.80 66.15
CA GLU A 170 51.38 10.27 67.43
C GLU A 170 52.75 9.66 67.73
N ILE A 171 53.04 8.49 67.14
CA ILE A 171 54.30 7.76 67.29
C ILE A 171 55.04 7.79 65.95
N PRO A 172 56.35 8.08 65.91
CA PRO A 172 57.09 8.14 64.65
C PRO A 172 56.93 6.87 63.80
N SER A 173 56.57 7.04 62.53
CA SER A 173 56.32 5.96 61.56
C SER A 173 57.25 6.07 60.35
N SER A 174 57.98 4.99 60.06
CA SER A 174 58.82 4.87 58.84
C SER A 174 58.05 4.31 57.64
N SER A 175 56.82 3.83 57.86
CA SER A 175 55.93 3.26 56.84
C SER A 175 54.89 4.25 56.33
N TRP A 176 54.99 5.54 56.67
CA TRP A 176 54.03 6.58 56.32
C TRP A 176 53.74 6.63 54.80
N LEU A 177 54.74 6.39 53.96
CA LEU A 177 54.58 6.40 52.51
C LEU A 177 53.69 5.23 52.03
N GLN A 178 53.78 4.05 52.66
CA GLN A 178 52.91 2.91 52.31
C GLN A 178 51.52 3.03 52.95
N GLU A 179 51.45 3.61 54.14
CA GLU A 179 50.21 3.79 54.91
C GLU A 179 49.30 4.83 54.28
N TYR A 180 49.83 6.03 54.01
CA TYR A 180 49.03 7.16 53.55
C TYR A 180 48.97 7.28 52.04
N VAL A 181 49.98 6.86 51.27
CA VAL A 181 50.04 7.07 49.81
C VAL A 181 49.79 5.76 49.05
N PRO A 182 48.84 5.72 48.08
CA PRO A 182 48.63 4.55 47.23
C PRO A 182 49.87 4.17 46.41
N PRO A 183 50.12 2.87 46.13
CA PRO A 183 51.34 2.39 45.45
C PRO A 183 51.64 3.06 44.11
N GLU A 184 50.58 3.42 43.38
CA GLU A 184 50.64 4.13 42.10
C GLU A 184 51.17 5.57 42.21
N ASP A 185 50.96 6.25 43.34
CA ASP A 185 51.40 7.62 43.57
C ASP A 185 52.76 7.69 44.31
N GLN A 186 53.19 6.60 44.95
CA GLN A 186 54.46 6.54 45.71
C GLN A 186 55.70 6.94 44.88
N PRO A 187 55.90 6.49 43.62
CA PRO A 187 57.06 6.89 42.83
C PRO A 187 57.10 8.41 42.57
N ARG A 188 55.93 9.00 42.34
CA ARG A 188 55.78 10.45 42.08
C ARG A 188 56.06 11.26 43.34
N VAL A 189 55.51 10.85 44.49
CA VAL A 189 55.78 11.49 45.78
C VAL A 189 57.27 11.40 46.11
N THR A 190 57.88 10.22 45.95
CA THR A 190 59.31 10.00 46.22
C THR A 190 60.21 10.87 45.35
N ALA A 191 59.89 11.03 44.06
CA ALA A 191 60.66 11.87 43.15
C ALA A 191 60.68 13.34 43.60
N VAL A 192 59.50 13.90 43.94
CA VAL A 192 59.38 15.30 44.39
C VAL A 192 60.01 15.49 45.77
N VAL A 193 59.91 14.50 46.66
CA VAL A 193 60.59 14.51 47.96
C VAL A 193 62.11 14.54 47.78
N ASN A 194 62.68 13.68 46.93
CA ASN A 194 64.12 13.65 46.65
C ASN A 194 64.61 14.96 46.05
N GLU A 195 63.84 15.56 45.14
CA GLU A 195 64.12 16.88 44.58
C GLU A 195 64.14 17.96 45.67
N ALA A 196 63.11 17.99 46.54
CA ALA A 196 63.02 18.93 47.64
C ALA A 196 64.20 18.79 48.63
N ILE A 197 64.61 17.56 48.96
CA ILE A 197 65.79 17.29 49.80
C ILE A 197 67.07 17.81 49.14
N SER A 198 67.30 17.48 47.86
CA SER A 198 68.53 17.86 47.14
C SER A 198 68.67 19.37 46.96
N THR A 199 67.55 20.06 46.72
CA THR A 199 67.51 21.51 46.49
C THR A 199 67.32 22.31 47.76
N LYS A 200 67.00 21.65 48.89
CA LYS A 200 66.58 22.28 50.16
C LYS A 200 65.44 23.29 49.96
N SER A 201 64.56 23.01 48.99
CA SER A 201 63.42 23.87 48.64
C SER A 201 62.12 23.32 49.22
N THR A 202 61.02 24.08 49.12
CA THR A 202 59.72 23.65 49.65
C THR A 202 59.14 22.51 48.82
N TYR A 203 58.77 21.40 49.47
CA TYR A 203 57.97 20.34 48.85
C TYR A 203 56.54 20.86 48.61
N GLN A 204 56.00 20.66 47.41
CA GLN A 204 54.60 20.93 47.07
C GLN A 204 54.11 19.87 46.07
N LEU A 205 52.99 19.21 46.37
CA LEU A 205 52.42 18.22 45.48
C LEU A 205 50.93 17.97 45.75
N GLU A 206 50.14 17.92 44.67
CA GLU A 206 48.80 17.32 44.70
C GLU A 206 48.90 15.81 44.48
N HIS A 207 48.49 15.00 45.46
CA HIS A 207 48.52 13.55 45.31
C HIS A 207 47.39 12.85 46.05
N ARG A 208 47.18 11.58 45.68
CA ARG A 208 46.18 10.74 46.33
C ARG A 208 46.69 10.26 47.68
N VAL A 209 45.77 10.13 48.62
CA VAL A 209 46.01 9.54 49.94
C VAL A 209 44.87 8.62 50.35
N ARG A 210 45.18 7.69 51.25
CA ARG A 210 44.18 6.88 51.95
C ARG A 210 43.65 7.68 53.14
N LEU A 211 42.34 7.90 53.13
CA LEU A 211 41.62 8.58 54.20
C LEU A 211 41.51 7.69 55.43
N ALA A 212 41.17 8.28 56.57
CA ALA A 212 40.99 7.56 57.84
C ALA A 212 39.91 6.46 57.75
N ASP A 213 38.94 6.58 56.84
CA ASP A 213 37.90 5.58 56.58
C ASP A 213 38.32 4.47 55.59
N GLY A 214 39.56 4.53 55.08
CA GLY A 214 40.12 3.59 54.10
C GLY A 214 39.81 3.91 52.64
N SER A 215 38.99 4.93 52.34
CA SER A 215 38.73 5.39 50.98
C SER A 215 39.89 6.23 50.42
N LEU A 216 39.86 6.53 49.12
CA LEU A 216 40.87 7.38 48.48
C LEU A 216 40.38 8.83 48.41
N GLY A 217 41.22 9.76 48.83
CA GLY A 217 41.03 11.20 48.70
C GLY A 217 42.22 11.88 48.04
N TRP A 218 42.07 13.17 47.73
CA TRP A 218 43.13 14.00 47.18
C TRP A 218 43.55 15.05 48.18
N ILE A 219 44.87 15.24 48.32
CA ILE A 219 45.45 16.33 49.11
C ILE A 219 46.37 17.19 48.29
N PHE A 220 46.44 18.46 48.67
CA PHE A 220 47.54 19.35 48.34
C PHE A 220 48.47 19.44 49.54
N SER A 221 49.65 18.81 49.43
CA SER A 221 50.65 18.78 50.49
C SER A 221 51.73 19.81 50.25
N ARG A 222 52.09 20.59 51.27
CA ARG A 222 53.22 21.52 51.24
C ARG A 222 54.10 21.35 52.49
N ALA A 223 55.41 21.21 52.31
CA ALA A 223 56.35 21.16 53.43
C ALA A 223 57.56 22.08 53.23
N VAL A 224 58.02 22.68 54.32
CA VAL A 224 59.18 23.58 54.36
C VAL A 224 60.31 22.95 55.18
N PRO A 225 61.58 23.06 54.73
CA PRO A 225 62.71 22.54 55.49
C PRO A 225 63.11 23.52 56.60
N MET A 226 63.30 23.00 57.80
CA MET A 226 63.91 23.71 58.93
C MET A 226 65.42 23.49 58.89
N LEU A 227 66.19 24.56 58.74
CA LEU A 227 67.65 24.50 58.59
C LEU A 227 68.38 24.80 59.90
N ASN A 228 69.48 24.10 60.18
CA ASN A 228 70.42 24.47 61.24
C ASN A 228 71.35 25.63 60.81
N ALA A 229 72.23 26.08 61.72
CA ALA A 229 73.21 27.14 61.44
C ALA A 229 74.21 26.79 60.32
N ASN A 230 74.41 25.50 60.02
CA ASN A 230 75.27 25.02 58.93
C ASN A 230 74.50 24.87 57.60
N GLY A 231 73.22 25.23 57.56
CA GLY A 231 72.35 25.11 56.38
C GLY A 231 71.91 23.68 56.06
N GLU A 232 72.04 22.74 56.99
CA GLU A 232 71.55 21.36 56.86
C GLU A 232 70.11 21.25 57.36
N ILE A 233 69.33 20.34 56.78
CA ILE A 233 67.93 20.14 57.16
C ILE A 233 67.88 19.37 58.48
N VAL A 234 67.19 19.93 59.48
CA VAL A 234 66.96 19.33 60.80
C VAL A 234 65.63 18.57 60.83
N GLU A 235 64.64 19.10 60.13
CA GLU A 235 63.31 18.51 59.99
C GLU A 235 62.52 19.22 58.89
N TRP A 236 61.43 18.59 58.47
CA TRP A 236 60.44 19.19 57.59
C TRP A 236 59.17 19.47 58.37
N PHE A 237 58.60 20.65 58.14
CA PHE A 237 57.29 21.02 58.67
C PHE A 237 56.31 21.16 57.51
N GLY A 238 55.25 20.37 57.51
CA GLY A 238 54.29 20.33 56.43
C GLY A 238 52.84 20.55 56.86
N ALA A 239 52.06 21.04 55.91
CA ALA A 239 50.62 21.13 55.98
C ALA A 239 50.00 20.50 54.73
N ALA A 240 48.80 19.94 54.83
CA ALA A 240 48.06 19.41 53.70
C ALA A 240 46.56 19.75 53.78
N SER A 241 46.01 20.21 52.67
CA SER A 241 44.59 20.56 52.54
C SER A 241 43.85 19.49 51.72
N ASP A 242 42.63 19.13 52.12
CA ASP A 242 41.75 18.27 51.32
C ASP A 242 41.26 19.00 50.07
N ILE A 243 41.48 18.40 48.90
CA ILE A 243 41.04 18.92 47.60
C ILE A 243 40.15 17.91 46.85
N THR A 244 39.59 16.92 47.57
CA THR A 244 38.81 15.81 46.99
C THR A 244 37.56 16.29 46.25
N GLU A 245 36.77 17.19 46.84
CA GLU A 245 35.57 17.74 46.18
C GLU A 245 35.90 18.49 44.89
N ARG A 246 36.97 19.29 44.91
CA ARG A 246 37.44 20.02 43.73
C ARG A 246 37.81 19.06 42.60
N LYS A 247 38.59 18.01 42.90
CA LYS A 247 38.99 17.00 41.90
C LYS A 247 37.81 16.20 41.36
N ARG A 248 36.82 15.88 42.20
CA ARG A 248 35.57 15.21 41.74
C ARG A 248 34.75 16.09 40.81
N ALA A 249 34.64 17.39 41.10
CA ALA A 249 33.92 18.34 40.24
C ALA A 249 34.63 18.54 38.89
N GLU A 250 35.97 18.67 38.90
CA GLU A 250 36.78 18.76 37.68
C GLU A 250 36.60 17.51 36.79
N GLU A 251 36.65 16.32 37.37
CA GLU A 251 36.48 15.06 36.63
C GLU A 251 35.06 14.89 36.09
N ALA A 252 34.03 15.18 36.90
CA ALA A 252 32.64 15.09 36.46
C ALA A 252 32.33 16.08 35.32
N LEU A 253 32.91 17.28 35.35
CA LEU A 253 32.81 18.23 34.25
C LEU A 253 33.48 17.68 32.99
N ARG A 254 34.69 17.15 33.11
CA ARG A 254 35.43 16.52 32.01
C ARG A 254 34.66 15.36 31.37
N GLU A 255 34.12 14.45 32.18
CA GLU A 255 33.29 13.34 31.70
C GLU A 255 32.01 13.82 31.02
N SER A 256 31.37 14.87 31.54
CA SER A 256 30.17 15.46 30.93
C SER A 256 30.47 16.11 29.58
N GLU A 257 31.58 16.87 29.48
CA GLU A 257 32.04 17.48 28.23
C GLU A 257 32.41 16.43 27.19
N GLU A 258 33.16 15.40 27.58
CA GLU A 258 33.52 14.29 26.70
C GLU A 258 32.28 13.51 26.24
N ARG A 259 31.32 13.26 27.14
CA ARG A 259 30.04 12.61 26.81
C ARG A 259 29.25 13.42 25.79
N LEU A 260 29.11 14.73 25.96
CA LEU A 260 28.39 15.59 25.02
C LEU A 260 29.07 15.63 23.64
N ARG A 261 30.41 15.69 23.62
CA ARG A 261 31.19 15.63 22.39
C ARG A 261 30.97 14.30 21.66
N LEU A 262 31.09 13.17 22.36
CA LEU A 262 30.87 11.84 21.79
C LEU A 262 29.43 11.63 21.30
N LEU A 263 28.43 12.19 21.99
CA LEU A 263 27.04 12.14 21.53
C LEU A 263 26.87 12.88 20.21
N GLY A 264 27.40 14.11 20.10
CA GLY A 264 27.37 14.86 18.84
C GLY A 264 28.12 14.15 17.70
N ASP A 265 29.28 13.57 18.00
CA ASP A 265 30.14 12.90 17.02
C ASP A 265 29.58 11.55 16.52
N ASN A 266 28.68 10.91 17.26
CA ASN A 266 28.12 9.60 16.89
C ASN A 266 26.73 9.66 16.25
N LEU A 267 26.14 10.85 16.06
CA LEU A 267 24.84 10.95 15.42
C LEU A 267 24.94 10.55 13.93
N PRO A 268 24.14 9.57 13.46
CA PRO A 268 24.20 9.12 12.08
C PRO A 268 23.60 10.18 11.17
N ASN A 269 24.22 10.37 10.00
CA ASN A 269 23.75 11.31 8.96
C ASN A 269 23.43 12.71 9.47
N SER A 270 24.07 13.13 10.57
CA SER A 270 23.81 14.43 11.17
C SER A 270 25.07 15.02 11.79
N ALA A 271 25.06 16.34 11.94
CA ALA A 271 26.11 17.08 12.62
C ALA A 271 25.47 18.15 13.50
N VAL A 272 25.94 18.24 14.75
CA VAL A 272 25.49 19.26 15.70
C VAL A 272 26.45 20.43 15.64
N TYR A 273 25.92 21.64 15.65
CA TYR A 273 26.70 22.86 15.63
C TYR A 273 26.13 23.89 16.59
N GLN A 274 26.98 24.79 17.04
CA GLN A 274 26.57 26.00 17.76
C GLN A 274 27.18 27.19 17.07
N TYR A 275 26.38 28.25 16.88
CA TYR A 275 26.88 29.49 16.31
C TYR A 275 26.29 30.71 17.00
N ILE A 276 26.98 31.83 16.82
CA ILE A 276 26.54 33.16 17.23
C ILE A 276 26.59 34.10 16.03
N HIS A 277 25.78 35.16 16.08
CA HIS A 277 25.97 36.29 15.17
C HIS A 277 26.93 37.30 15.81
N GLU A 278 27.95 37.67 15.04
CA GLU A 278 28.85 38.77 15.36
C GLU A 278 28.16 40.12 15.10
N PRO A 279 28.64 41.23 15.70
CA PRO A 279 28.06 42.56 15.52
C PRO A 279 28.06 43.06 14.06
N ASP A 280 28.93 42.53 13.21
CA ASP A 280 28.99 42.81 11.77
C ASP A 280 27.97 41.99 10.94
N GLY A 281 27.17 41.16 11.60
CA GLY A 281 26.16 40.30 10.99
C GLY A 281 26.70 38.93 10.54
N SER A 282 28.01 38.71 10.60
CA SER A 282 28.61 37.41 10.24
C SER A 282 28.26 36.33 11.28
N VAL A 283 28.18 35.09 10.80
CA VAL A 283 27.99 33.92 11.66
C VAL A 283 29.36 33.41 12.09
N ARG A 284 29.54 33.10 13.37
CA ARG A 284 30.71 32.37 13.88
C ARG A 284 30.28 31.09 14.57
N PHE A 285 30.80 29.96 14.08
CA PHE A 285 30.60 28.67 14.75
C PHE A 285 31.50 28.56 15.99
N LEU A 286 30.88 28.29 17.14
CA LEU A 286 31.56 28.03 18.42
C LEU A 286 31.92 26.55 18.57
N TYR A 287 31.07 25.69 18.02
CA TYR A 287 31.22 24.25 18.07
C TYR A 287 30.63 23.64 16.80
N PHE A 288 31.24 22.56 16.33
CA PHE A 288 30.72 21.71 15.28
C PHE A 288 31.21 20.29 15.56
N SER A 289 30.30 19.31 15.55
CA SER A 289 30.67 17.90 15.70
C SER A 289 31.41 17.41 14.46
N THR A 290 32.26 16.39 14.61
CA THR A 290 32.97 15.69 13.51
C THR A 290 32.04 15.06 12.47
N GLY A 291 30.73 14.96 12.75
CA GLY A 291 29.72 14.61 11.77
C GLY A 291 29.80 15.45 10.49
N ILE A 292 30.23 16.72 10.58
CA ILE A 292 30.38 17.61 9.42
C ILE A 292 31.41 17.11 8.40
N GLU A 293 32.46 16.43 8.86
CA GLU A 293 33.51 15.90 7.99
C GLU A 293 32.96 14.76 7.12
N ARG A 294 32.07 13.93 7.69
CA ARG A 294 31.40 12.85 6.96
C ARG A 294 30.25 13.35 6.09
N LEU A 295 29.52 14.37 6.55
CA LEU A 295 28.37 14.91 5.84
C LEU A 295 28.75 15.80 4.66
N ASN A 296 29.72 16.68 4.87
CA ASN A 296 30.08 17.75 3.94
C ASN A 296 31.50 17.61 3.37
N GLY A 297 32.29 16.62 3.81
CA GLY A 297 33.64 16.39 3.29
C GLY A 297 34.63 17.51 3.64
N ILE A 298 34.33 18.35 4.62
CA ILE A 298 35.16 19.49 5.05
C ILE A 298 35.69 19.26 6.46
N ASN A 299 36.92 19.72 6.72
CA ASN A 299 37.50 19.59 8.04
C ASN A 299 36.78 20.52 9.04
N VAL A 300 36.52 20.01 10.25
CA VAL A 300 35.83 20.78 11.30
C VAL A 300 36.55 22.08 11.66
N GLN A 301 37.89 22.07 11.66
CA GLN A 301 38.70 23.24 12.02
C GLN A 301 38.63 24.35 10.96
N ASP A 302 38.45 23.98 9.70
CA ASP A 302 38.34 24.95 8.61
C ASP A 302 37.01 25.70 8.70
N VAL A 303 35.92 25.01 9.08
CA VAL A 303 34.60 25.63 9.29
C VAL A 303 34.59 26.55 10.51
N LEU A 304 35.25 26.14 11.60
CA LEU A 304 35.36 26.95 12.82
C LEU A 304 36.21 28.23 12.60
N ARG A 305 37.21 28.16 11.72
CA ARG A 305 38.03 29.32 11.32
C ARG A 305 37.34 30.24 10.33
N ASP A 306 36.70 29.64 9.34
CA ASP A 306 36.03 30.35 8.24
C ASP A 306 34.68 29.69 7.93
N PRO A 307 33.59 30.24 8.48
CA PRO A 307 32.21 29.80 8.23
C PRO A 307 31.82 29.81 6.76
N SER A 308 32.47 30.63 5.91
CA SER A 308 32.21 30.66 4.47
C SER A 308 32.54 29.34 3.77
N THR A 309 33.36 28.49 4.39
CA THR A 309 33.69 27.14 3.90
C THR A 309 32.47 26.23 3.80
N LEU A 310 31.49 26.40 4.69
CA LEU A 310 30.21 25.69 4.62
C LEU A 310 29.27 26.34 3.59
N TYR A 311 29.12 27.67 3.65
CA TYR A 311 28.24 28.41 2.73
C TYR A 311 28.62 28.26 1.25
N ARG A 312 29.91 28.06 0.93
CA ARG A 312 30.39 27.78 -0.44
C ARG A 312 29.80 26.51 -1.06
N GLN A 313 29.30 25.58 -0.24
CA GLN A 313 28.65 24.36 -0.73
C GLN A 313 27.19 24.61 -1.10
N VAL A 314 26.56 25.67 -0.60
CA VAL A 314 25.19 26.02 -0.95
C VAL A 314 25.17 26.65 -2.35
N PRO A 315 24.33 26.16 -3.28
CA PRO A 315 24.17 26.80 -4.59
C PRO A 315 23.78 28.27 -4.47
N PRO A 316 24.31 29.17 -5.35
CA PRO A 316 24.05 30.60 -5.28
C PRO A 316 22.57 30.99 -5.20
N GLU A 317 21.70 30.25 -5.88
CA GLU A 317 20.26 30.48 -5.91
C GLU A 317 19.54 30.15 -4.58
N TYR A 318 20.16 29.38 -3.70
CA TYR A 318 19.65 29.09 -2.35
C TYR A 318 20.30 29.95 -1.27
N LEU A 319 21.46 30.55 -1.55
CA LEU A 319 22.25 31.28 -0.55
C LEU A 319 21.52 32.51 0.00
N GLU A 320 20.82 33.26 -0.84
CA GLU A 320 20.01 34.42 -0.42
C GLU A 320 18.91 34.01 0.55
N ARG A 321 18.20 32.91 0.24
CA ARG A 321 17.14 32.36 1.10
C ARG A 321 17.68 31.88 2.45
N VAL A 322 18.89 31.31 2.48
CA VAL A 322 19.56 30.92 3.73
C VAL A 322 19.78 32.15 4.60
N PHE A 323 20.40 33.20 4.05
CA PHE A 323 20.69 34.42 4.80
C PHE A 323 19.42 35.15 5.27
N GLU A 324 18.36 35.19 4.46
CA GLU A 324 17.08 35.75 4.86
C GLU A 324 16.46 34.98 6.04
N ALA A 325 16.45 33.65 5.98
CA ALA A 325 15.93 32.81 7.05
C ALA A 325 16.77 32.90 8.34
N GLU A 326 18.11 32.97 8.23
CA GLU A 326 19.01 33.22 9.36
C GLU A 326 18.75 34.61 9.98
N ALA A 327 18.62 35.66 9.16
CA ALA A 327 18.34 37.01 9.62
C ALA A 327 16.96 37.13 10.30
N LEU A 328 15.95 36.43 9.77
CA LEU A 328 14.62 36.34 10.37
C LEU A 328 14.69 35.67 11.75
N SER A 329 15.36 34.53 11.84
CA SER A 329 15.60 33.83 13.11
C SER A 329 16.36 34.71 14.11
N ALA A 330 17.38 35.45 13.66
CA ALA A 330 18.11 36.42 14.47
C ALA A 330 17.25 37.56 15.01
N ARG A 331 16.33 38.09 14.19
CA ARG A 331 15.44 39.19 14.55
C ARG A 331 14.33 38.75 15.51
N GLU A 332 13.66 37.64 15.20
CA GLU A 332 12.45 37.19 15.88
C GLU A 332 12.71 36.20 17.01
N LEU A 333 13.93 35.66 17.09
CA LEU A 333 14.29 34.60 18.04
C LEU A 333 13.44 33.33 17.81
N SER A 334 13.16 33.02 16.55
CA SER A 334 12.41 31.85 16.10
C SER A 334 13.34 30.72 15.61
N ASP A 335 12.81 29.50 15.57
CA ASP A 335 13.54 28.34 15.02
C ASP A 335 13.90 28.58 13.54
N PHE A 336 15.16 28.34 13.19
CA PHE A 336 15.62 28.26 11.81
C PHE A 336 15.44 26.82 11.33
N ASP A 337 14.67 26.58 10.27
CA ASP A 337 14.48 25.25 9.70
C ASP A 337 14.39 25.36 8.18
N MET A 338 15.38 24.80 7.48
CA MET A 338 15.39 24.84 6.02
C MET A 338 16.11 23.65 5.41
N GLU A 339 15.58 23.15 4.30
CA GLU A 339 16.21 22.12 3.48
C GLU A 339 16.94 22.78 2.32
N VAL A 340 18.23 22.50 2.21
CA VAL A 340 19.14 23.19 1.29
C VAL A 340 19.98 22.15 0.55
N PRO A 341 20.06 22.20 -0.79
CA PRO A 341 21.03 21.39 -1.51
C PRO A 341 22.44 21.90 -1.18
N MET A 342 23.38 20.99 -0.99
CA MET A 342 24.80 21.27 -0.78
C MET A 342 25.65 20.44 -1.74
N ARG A 343 26.59 21.10 -2.40
CA ARG A 343 27.61 20.50 -3.27
C ARG A 343 28.87 20.25 -2.47
N LEU A 344 29.15 18.97 -2.22
CA LEU A 344 30.34 18.55 -1.49
C LEU A 344 31.61 18.79 -2.35
N PRO A 345 32.80 18.85 -1.71
CA PRO A 345 34.08 19.00 -2.42
C PRO A 345 34.39 17.89 -3.44
N ASP A 346 33.82 16.70 -3.25
CA ASP A 346 33.96 15.56 -4.18
C ASP A 346 33.00 15.64 -5.40
N GLY A 347 32.15 16.67 -5.45
CA GLY A 347 31.15 16.90 -6.49
C GLY A 347 29.80 16.23 -6.22
N GLN A 348 29.62 15.51 -5.12
CA GLN A 348 28.33 14.93 -4.75
C GLN A 348 27.34 16.02 -4.32
N GLU A 349 26.11 15.97 -4.82
CA GLU A 349 25.00 16.79 -4.31
C GLU A 349 24.23 16.05 -3.22
N LYS A 350 23.99 16.73 -2.10
CA LYS A 350 23.20 16.23 -0.98
C LYS A 350 22.17 17.26 -0.53
N TRP A 351 21.00 16.81 -0.14
CA TRP A 351 20.01 17.65 0.53
C TRP A 351 20.27 17.63 2.03
N MET A 352 20.49 18.81 2.60
CA MET A 352 20.77 19.00 4.01
C MET A 352 19.63 19.79 4.66
N ARG A 353 19.00 19.22 5.68
CA ARG A 353 18.08 19.96 6.55
C ARG A 353 18.88 20.61 7.68
N LEU A 354 18.85 21.92 7.72
CA LEU A 354 19.48 22.74 8.75
C LEU A 354 18.40 23.21 9.72
N HIS A 355 18.43 22.72 10.96
CA HIS A 355 17.48 23.10 11.99
C HIS A 355 18.22 23.66 13.21
N SER A 356 17.96 24.91 13.59
CA SER A 356 18.62 25.58 14.73
C SER A 356 17.64 26.32 15.62
N ARG A 357 17.83 26.19 16.94
CA ARG A 357 17.04 26.91 17.95
C ARG A 357 17.84 28.02 18.62
N PRO A 358 17.33 29.26 18.64
CA PRO A 358 17.98 30.35 19.35
C PRO A 358 17.72 30.31 20.85
N ARG A 359 18.73 30.70 21.64
CA ARG A 359 18.59 31.02 23.08
C ARG A 359 19.48 32.20 23.46
N ARG A 360 19.14 32.86 24.57
CA ARG A 360 19.92 33.99 25.12
C ARG A 360 20.84 33.49 26.23
N LEU A 361 22.11 33.87 26.17
CA LEU A 361 23.10 33.66 27.23
C LEU A 361 22.95 34.72 28.33
N HIS A 362 23.51 34.44 29.51
CA HIS A 362 23.47 35.34 30.67
C HIS A 362 24.12 36.71 30.42
N ASP A 363 25.04 36.79 29.45
CA ASP A 363 25.71 38.01 29.01
C ASP A 363 24.94 38.79 27.93
N GLY A 364 23.74 38.33 27.56
CA GLY A 364 22.87 38.96 26.56
C GLY A 364 23.15 38.55 25.11
N ARG A 365 24.20 37.76 24.83
CA ARG A 365 24.46 37.23 23.47
C ARG A 365 23.41 36.19 23.09
N LYS A 366 23.10 36.13 21.78
CA LYS A 366 22.21 35.10 21.20
C LYS A 366 23.07 33.98 20.63
N ILE A 367 22.73 32.75 20.96
CA ILE A 367 23.37 31.53 20.45
C ILE A 367 22.32 30.63 19.83
N TRP A 368 22.70 29.93 18.77
CA TRP A 368 21.87 28.95 18.10
C TRP A 368 22.45 27.56 18.32
N ASP A 369 21.61 26.64 18.79
CA ASP A 369 21.93 25.22 18.89
C ASP A 369 21.30 24.52 17.68
N GLY A 370 22.15 24.05 16.76
CA GLY A 370 21.77 23.56 15.45
C GLY A 370 22.08 22.08 15.22
N VAL A 371 21.27 21.45 14.37
CA VAL A 371 21.52 20.14 13.79
C VAL A 371 21.38 20.23 12.28
N GLN A 372 22.35 19.69 11.58
CA GLN A 372 22.32 19.44 10.15
C GLN A 372 22.03 17.96 9.92
N ILE A 373 21.12 17.62 9.01
CA ILE A 373 20.71 16.24 8.72
C ILE A 373 20.74 16.01 7.20
N ASP A 374 21.35 14.93 6.74
CA ASP A 374 21.29 14.50 5.34
C ASP A 374 19.92 13.86 5.05
N VAL A 375 19.09 14.57 4.27
CA VAL A 375 17.74 14.17 3.86
C VAL A 375 17.68 13.76 2.39
N THR A 376 18.84 13.52 1.74
CA THR A 376 18.91 13.17 0.30
C THR A 376 18.06 11.96 -0.06
N LYS A 377 18.14 10.89 0.73
CA LYS A 377 17.32 9.68 0.52
C LYS A 377 15.82 9.96 0.63
N GLN A 378 15.43 10.83 1.56
CA GLN A 378 14.05 11.22 1.74
C GLN A 378 13.57 12.04 0.54
N LYS A 379 14.36 13.01 0.07
CA LYS A 379 14.05 13.81 -1.11
C LYS A 379 13.89 12.99 -2.38
N GLN A 380 14.79 12.03 -2.61
CA GLN A 380 14.67 11.12 -3.75
C GLN A 380 13.38 10.29 -3.66
N ALA A 381 13.05 9.77 -2.47
CA ALA A 381 11.83 9.01 -2.26
C ALA A 381 10.56 9.86 -2.47
N GLU A 382 10.57 11.12 -2.02
CA GLU A 382 9.48 12.07 -2.26
C GLU A 382 9.29 12.35 -3.76
N GLU A 383 10.39 12.57 -4.49
CA GLU A 383 10.33 12.82 -5.94
C GLU A 383 9.87 11.58 -6.73
N ASP A 384 10.38 10.39 -6.37
CA ASP A 384 9.96 9.13 -6.97
C ASP A 384 8.48 8.86 -6.69
N LEU A 385 8.01 9.12 -5.46
CA LEU A 385 6.61 9.00 -5.09
C LEU A 385 5.74 9.97 -5.89
N ASN A 386 6.16 11.23 -6.04
CA ASN A 386 5.44 12.23 -6.84
C ASN A 386 5.35 11.83 -8.31
N LYS A 387 6.42 11.28 -8.90
CA LYS A 387 6.41 10.74 -10.27
C LYS A 387 5.44 9.57 -10.40
N VAL A 388 5.45 8.65 -9.45
CA VAL A 388 4.50 7.52 -9.41
C VAL A 388 3.06 8.01 -9.27
N HIS A 389 2.81 8.97 -8.38
CA HIS A 389 1.48 9.54 -8.16
C HIS A 389 0.96 10.21 -9.42
N TYR A 390 1.76 11.08 -10.05
CA TYR A 390 1.41 11.72 -11.33
C TYR A 390 1.10 10.70 -12.44
N ASN A 391 1.92 9.66 -12.57
CA ASN A 391 1.68 8.60 -13.55
C ASN A 391 0.41 7.80 -13.23
N LEU A 392 0.12 7.55 -11.95
CA LEU A 392 -1.08 6.85 -11.51
C LEU A 392 -2.33 7.69 -11.78
N GLU A 393 -2.32 8.99 -11.46
CA GLU A 393 -3.42 9.91 -11.77
C GLU A 393 -3.71 9.93 -13.26
N LYS A 394 -2.68 10.07 -14.10
CA LYS A 394 -2.83 10.03 -15.56
C LYS A 394 -3.42 8.69 -16.03
N LEU A 395 -2.94 7.57 -15.51
CA LEU A 395 -3.44 6.24 -15.87
C LEU A 395 -4.89 6.05 -15.40
N VAL A 396 -5.25 6.56 -14.23
CA VAL A 396 -6.63 6.52 -13.70
C VAL A 396 -7.55 7.36 -14.59
N GLU A 397 -7.13 8.55 -15.02
CA GLU A 397 -7.91 9.39 -15.93
C GLU A 397 -8.11 8.71 -17.29
N GLU A 398 -7.04 8.16 -17.89
CA GLU A 398 -7.10 7.40 -19.15
C GLU A 398 -8.04 6.20 -19.02
N ARG A 399 -7.90 5.39 -17.95
CA ARG A 399 -8.75 4.23 -17.69
C ARG A 399 -10.20 4.60 -17.41
N THR A 400 -10.44 5.70 -16.71
CA THR A 400 -11.80 6.16 -16.42
C THR A 400 -12.48 6.60 -17.71
N SER A 401 -11.77 7.30 -18.60
CA SER A 401 -12.29 7.68 -19.93
C SER A 401 -12.56 6.46 -20.82
N GLU A 402 -11.65 5.46 -20.83
CA GLU A 402 -11.88 4.20 -21.53
C GLU A 402 -13.12 3.46 -20.99
N LEU A 403 -13.26 3.40 -19.67
CA LEU A 403 -14.37 2.72 -19.01
C LEU A 403 -15.70 3.42 -19.28
N GLU A 404 -15.73 4.74 -19.26
CA GLU A 404 -16.92 5.52 -19.62
C GLU A 404 -17.32 5.28 -21.08
N LYS A 405 -16.36 5.28 -22.01
CA LYS A 405 -16.63 4.97 -23.43
C LYS A 405 -17.16 3.55 -23.60
N ALA A 406 -16.55 2.58 -22.94
CA ALA A 406 -17.00 1.18 -22.97
C ALA A 406 -18.41 1.04 -22.36
N TYR A 407 -18.69 1.74 -21.26
CA TYR A 407 -19.99 1.74 -20.62
C TYR A 407 -21.09 2.38 -21.49
N ILE A 408 -20.80 3.52 -22.12
CA ILE A 408 -21.73 4.16 -23.06
C ILE A 408 -21.98 3.24 -24.26
N SER A 409 -20.92 2.67 -24.84
CA SER A 409 -21.04 1.73 -25.97
C SER A 409 -21.83 0.47 -25.61
N LEU A 410 -21.61 -0.10 -24.40
CA LEU A 410 -22.38 -1.22 -23.90
C LEU A 410 -23.86 -0.85 -23.75
N LYS A 411 -24.15 0.31 -23.15
CA LYS A 411 -25.52 0.79 -22.97
C LYS A 411 -26.23 1.06 -24.30
N GLU A 412 -25.53 1.60 -25.28
CA GLU A 412 -26.05 1.77 -26.64
C GLU A 412 -26.30 0.42 -27.32
N SER A 413 -25.39 -0.54 -27.16
CA SER A 413 -25.55 -1.90 -27.69
C SER A 413 -26.73 -2.62 -27.03
N GLU A 414 -26.90 -2.54 -25.71
CA GLU A 414 -28.03 -3.11 -24.98
C GLU A 414 -29.36 -2.50 -25.43
N LYS A 415 -29.40 -1.16 -25.58
CA LYS A 415 -30.58 -0.47 -26.10
C LYS A 415 -30.89 -0.90 -27.55
N GLY A 416 -29.87 -0.96 -28.40
CA GLY A 416 -30.01 -1.42 -29.79
C GLY A 416 -30.48 -2.87 -29.89
N LEU A 417 -29.98 -3.76 -29.02
CA LEU A 417 -30.44 -5.14 -28.93
C LEU A 417 -31.90 -5.22 -28.47
N ALA A 418 -32.30 -4.44 -27.46
CA ALA A 418 -33.68 -4.40 -26.99
C ALA A 418 -34.64 -3.82 -28.05
N GLU A 419 -34.21 -2.83 -28.81
CA GLU A 419 -34.97 -2.28 -29.95
C GLU A 419 -35.06 -3.29 -31.09
N ALA A 420 -33.97 -3.97 -31.45
CA ALA A 420 -33.95 -5.01 -32.47
C ALA A 420 -34.88 -6.19 -32.10
N GLN A 421 -34.82 -6.66 -30.85
CA GLN A 421 -35.73 -7.69 -30.31
C GLN A 421 -37.20 -7.27 -30.45
N ARG A 422 -37.51 -6.03 -30.08
CA ARG A 422 -38.86 -5.46 -30.18
C ARG A 422 -39.33 -5.35 -31.63
N MET A 423 -38.50 -4.84 -32.54
CA MET A 423 -38.85 -4.69 -33.95
C MET A 423 -39.02 -6.04 -34.66
N ALA A 424 -38.24 -7.05 -34.26
CA ALA A 424 -38.33 -8.39 -34.83
C ALA A 424 -39.42 -9.25 -34.17
N HIS A 425 -40.08 -8.76 -33.12
CA HIS A 425 -41.00 -9.52 -32.28
C HIS A 425 -40.38 -10.81 -31.73
N ILE A 426 -39.13 -10.70 -31.26
CA ILE A 426 -38.34 -11.81 -30.71
C ILE A 426 -38.14 -11.61 -29.21
N GLY A 427 -38.81 -12.44 -28.42
CA GLY A 427 -38.55 -12.60 -27.00
C GLY A 427 -37.36 -13.53 -26.77
N ASN A 428 -36.53 -13.25 -25.77
CA ASN A 428 -35.54 -14.21 -25.28
C ASN A 428 -35.97 -14.72 -23.91
N TRP A 429 -35.61 -15.96 -23.63
CA TRP A 429 -35.90 -16.58 -22.36
C TRP A 429 -34.73 -17.45 -21.94
N GLU A 430 -34.64 -17.65 -20.64
CA GLU A 430 -33.66 -18.51 -20.03
C GLU A 430 -34.32 -19.28 -18.89
N TRP A 431 -33.93 -20.53 -18.73
CA TRP A 431 -34.42 -21.42 -17.69
C TRP A 431 -33.24 -22.15 -17.08
N ASP A 432 -33.02 -21.91 -15.81
CA ASP A 432 -32.04 -22.63 -15.00
C ASP A 432 -32.66 -23.95 -14.54
N ILE A 433 -32.10 -25.06 -15.02
CA ILE A 433 -32.62 -26.41 -14.76
C ILE A 433 -32.38 -26.80 -13.29
N VAL A 434 -31.29 -26.30 -12.68
CA VAL A 434 -30.88 -26.67 -11.32
C VAL A 434 -31.74 -25.96 -10.30
N THR A 435 -31.99 -24.66 -10.48
CA THR A 435 -32.79 -23.85 -9.55
C THR A 435 -34.26 -23.80 -9.91
N GLY A 436 -34.62 -24.20 -11.14
CA GLY A 436 -35.98 -24.12 -11.67
C GLY A 436 -36.43 -22.70 -12.06
N LYS A 437 -35.55 -21.70 -11.92
CA LYS A 437 -35.89 -20.29 -12.20
C LYS A 437 -35.91 -20.01 -13.69
N ALA A 438 -36.95 -19.32 -14.15
CA ALA A 438 -37.04 -18.79 -15.50
C ALA A 438 -36.74 -17.29 -15.52
N TYR A 439 -36.26 -16.80 -16.66
CA TYR A 439 -36.08 -15.40 -17.00
C TYR A 439 -36.69 -15.19 -18.38
N TRP A 440 -37.48 -14.13 -18.54
CA TRP A 440 -38.10 -13.69 -19.79
C TRP A 440 -37.70 -12.25 -20.06
N SER A 441 -37.37 -11.89 -21.32
CA SER A 441 -37.26 -10.48 -21.69
C SER A 441 -38.62 -9.78 -21.69
N GLU A 442 -38.59 -8.46 -21.68
CA GLU A 442 -39.77 -7.61 -21.93
C GLU A 442 -40.57 -8.03 -23.17
N GLU A 443 -39.90 -8.46 -24.24
CA GLU A 443 -40.61 -8.88 -25.46
C GLU A 443 -41.31 -10.24 -25.31
N MET A 444 -40.79 -11.16 -24.47
CA MET A 444 -41.55 -12.38 -24.11
C MET A 444 -42.88 -12.04 -23.45
N TYR A 445 -42.88 -11.14 -22.46
CA TYR A 445 -44.13 -10.71 -21.82
C TYR A 445 -45.10 -10.06 -22.80
N ARG A 446 -44.61 -9.36 -23.83
CA ARG A 446 -45.45 -8.77 -24.89
C ARG A 446 -46.03 -9.82 -25.84
N ILE A 447 -45.24 -10.80 -26.27
CA ILE A 447 -45.70 -11.89 -27.15
C ILE A 447 -46.83 -12.68 -26.46
N PHE A 448 -46.64 -13.00 -25.18
CA PHE A 448 -47.61 -13.75 -24.36
C PHE A 448 -48.68 -12.87 -23.69
N ARG A 449 -48.63 -11.55 -23.87
CA ARG A 449 -49.49 -10.54 -23.21
C ARG A 449 -49.66 -10.75 -21.69
N CYS A 450 -48.55 -10.98 -21.00
CA CYS A 450 -48.48 -11.13 -19.54
C CYS A 450 -47.89 -9.87 -18.89
N ASP A 451 -48.12 -9.68 -17.58
CA ASP A 451 -47.55 -8.55 -16.84
C ASP A 451 -46.06 -8.81 -16.58
N SER A 452 -45.19 -7.89 -17.01
CA SER A 452 -43.73 -7.99 -16.79
C SER A 452 -43.32 -7.81 -15.33
N ARG A 453 -44.26 -7.45 -14.45
CA ARG A 453 -44.08 -7.38 -12.98
C ARG A 453 -44.21 -8.74 -12.30
N GLU A 454 -44.80 -9.73 -12.98
CA GLU A 454 -44.84 -11.10 -12.49
C GLU A 454 -43.52 -11.81 -12.82
N SER A 455 -43.06 -12.70 -11.94
CA SER A 455 -41.89 -13.52 -12.23
C SER A 455 -42.17 -14.42 -13.42
N ALA A 456 -41.19 -14.58 -14.31
CA ALA A 456 -41.30 -15.49 -15.45
C ALA A 456 -41.80 -16.87 -14.99
N PRO A 457 -42.84 -17.42 -15.64
CA PRO A 457 -43.46 -18.65 -15.18
C PRO A 457 -42.45 -19.81 -15.28
N PRO A 458 -42.37 -20.67 -14.25
CA PRO A 458 -41.59 -21.89 -14.34
C PRO A 458 -42.13 -22.79 -15.45
N TYR A 459 -41.31 -23.72 -15.95
CA TYR A 459 -41.64 -24.59 -17.09
C TYR A 459 -43.04 -25.23 -17.03
N ASN A 460 -43.49 -25.68 -15.86
CA ASN A 460 -44.79 -26.33 -15.70
C ASN A 460 -45.98 -25.39 -15.95
N GLU A 461 -45.81 -24.10 -15.70
CA GLU A 461 -46.85 -23.08 -15.92
C GLU A 461 -46.82 -22.57 -17.36
N PHE A 462 -45.65 -22.59 -18.02
CA PHE A 462 -45.51 -22.20 -19.42
C PHE A 462 -46.40 -23.03 -20.38
N LEU A 463 -46.57 -24.33 -20.12
CA LEU A 463 -47.42 -25.20 -20.95
C LEU A 463 -48.90 -24.75 -20.97
N ASN A 464 -49.35 -23.96 -19.99
CA ASN A 464 -50.72 -23.45 -19.95
C ASN A 464 -50.99 -22.43 -21.07
N TYR A 465 -49.96 -21.73 -21.54
CA TYR A 465 -50.07 -20.76 -22.63
C TYR A 465 -50.07 -21.41 -24.03
N VAL A 466 -49.83 -22.72 -24.12
CA VAL A 466 -49.73 -23.44 -25.39
C VAL A 466 -51.11 -23.97 -25.78
N HIS A 467 -51.43 -23.94 -27.07
CA HIS A 467 -52.70 -24.45 -27.59
C HIS A 467 -52.87 -25.94 -27.24
N PRO A 468 -54.07 -26.38 -26.80
CA PRO A 468 -54.28 -27.74 -26.30
C PRO A 468 -53.79 -28.86 -27.22
N GLU A 469 -53.96 -28.71 -28.54
CA GLU A 469 -53.49 -29.70 -29.54
C GLU A 469 -51.97 -29.79 -29.64
N ASP A 470 -51.26 -28.71 -29.30
CA ASP A 470 -49.81 -28.60 -29.48
C ASP A 470 -49.05 -28.95 -28.18
N ARG A 471 -49.74 -29.02 -27.03
CA ARG A 471 -49.13 -29.26 -25.69
C ARG A 471 -48.37 -30.58 -25.59
N ASP A 472 -49.00 -31.68 -25.96
CA ASP A 472 -48.39 -33.02 -25.84
C ASP A 472 -47.18 -33.17 -26.76
N TYR A 473 -47.29 -32.61 -27.98
CA TYR A 473 -46.18 -32.56 -28.91
C TYR A 473 -45.03 -31.75 -28.34
N LEU A 474 -45.29 -30.52 -27.87
CA LEU A 474 -44.29 -29.62 -27.32
C LEU A 474 -43.58 -30.20 -26.10
N ASP A 475 -44.31 -30.75 -25.12
CA ASP A 475 -43.73 -31.37 -23.92
C ASP A 475 -42.85 -32.58 -24.29
N SER A 476 -43.27 -33.37 -25.28
CA SER A 476 -42.47 -34.50 -25.76
C SER A 476 -41.15 -34.05 -26.42
N VAL A 477 -41.17 -32.94 -27.16
CA VAL A 477 -40.00 -32.37 -27.84
C VAL A 477 -39.05 -31.75 -26.82
N LEU A 478 -39.57 -30.97 -25.86
CA LEU A 478 -38.78 -30.32 -24.81
C LEU A 478 -38.10 -31.35 -23.90
N LYS A 479 -38.79 -32.42 -23.49
CA LYS A 479 -38.19 -33.52 -22.70
C LYS A 479 -37.09 -34.28 -23.45
N LYS A 480 -37.21 -34.42 -24.78
CA LYS A 480 -36.14 -35.00 -25.61
C LYS A 480 -34.97 -34.03 -25.78
N ALA A 481 -35.23 -32.72 -25.81
CA ALA A 481 -34.22 -31.69 -26.01
C ALA A 481 -33.19 -31.61 -24.88
N VAL A 482 -33.60 -31.89 -23.63
CA VAL A 482 -32.70 -31.99 -22.46
C VAL A 482 -31.59 -33.05 -22.66
N LYS A 483 -31.78 -34.02 -23.58
CA LYS A 483 -30.80 -35.06 -23.92
C LYS A 483 -29.85 -34.69 -25.08
N GLY A 484 -29.80 -33.42 -25.49
CA GLY A 484 -28.68 -32.89 -26.29
C GLY A 484 -28.93 -32.61 -27.78
N ARG A 485 -30.19 -32.41 -28.21
CA ARG A 485 -30.47 -31.82 -29.54
C ARG A 485 -31.61 -30.84 -29.45
N ILE A 486 -31.40 -29.62 -29.95
CA ILE A 486 -32.48 -28.65 -30.08
C ILE A 486 -32.82 -28.46 -31.54
N HIS A 487 -34.11 -28.42 -31.80
CA HIS A 487 -34.72 -28.13 -33.08
C HIS A 487 -35.53 -26.85 -32.92
N SER A 488 -35.53 -26.06 -33.98
CA SER A 488 -36.50 -25.01 -34.23
C SER A 488 -37.90 -25.64 -34.32
N ILE A 489 -38.88 -25.08 -33.62
CA ILE A 489 -40.26 -25.57 -33.63
C ILE A 489 -41.25 -24.44 -33.80
N GLU A 490 -42.35 -24.72 -34.49
CA GLU A 490 -43.49 -23.81 -34.61
C GLU A 490 -44.69 -24.43 -33.89
N TYR A 491 -45.39 -23.65 -33.07
CA TYR A 491 -46.58 -24.09 -32.35
C TYR A 491 -47.49 -22.88 -32.06
N ARG A 492 -48.73 -23.15 -31.67
CA ARG A 492 -49.71 -22.13 -31.33
C ARG A 492 -49.73 -21.86 -29.82
N ILE A 493 -49.85 -20.60 -29.48
CA ILE A 493 -50.13 -20.15 -28.11
C ILE A 493 -51.54 -19.57 -28.03
N VAL A 494 -52.13 -19.66 -26.84
CA VAL A 494 -53.43 -19.09 -26.50
C VAL A 494 -53.20 -18.03 -25.44
N LEU A 495 -53.53 -16.80 -25.78
CA LEU A 495 -53.43 -15.65 -24.89
C LEU A 495 -54.58 -15.65 -23.88
N ALA A 496 -54.46 -14.87 -22.80
CA ALA A 496 -55.49 -14.78 -21.76
C ALA A 496 -56.86 -14.28 -22.27
N ASN A 497 -56.89 -13.55 -23.39
CA ASN A 497 -58.11 -13.08 -24.05
C ASN A 497 -58.70 -14.11 -25.04
N GLY A 498 -58.08 -15.29 -25.19
CA GLY A 498 -58.48 -16.33 -26.14
C GLY A 498 -57.96 -16.15 -27.57
N GLU A 499 -57.17 -15.11 -27.84
CA GLU A 499 -56.49 -14.92 -29.13
C GLU A 499 -55.43 -16.01 -29.33
N GLU A 500 -55.43 -16.65 -30.49
CA GLU A 500 -54.40 -17.60 -30.89
C GLU A 500 -53.28 -16.90 -31.66
N ARG A 501 -52.04 -17.28 -31.39
CA ARG A 501 -50.87 -16.80 -32.13
C ARG A 501 -49.98 -17.96 -32.51
N ALA A 502 -49.39 -17.89 -33.70
CA ALA A 502 -48.36 -18.84 -34.11
C ALA A 502 -47.00 -18.30 -33.67
N VAL A 503 -46.23 -19.12 -32.93
CA VAL A 503 -44.89 -18.75 -32.49
C VAL A 503 -43.86 -19.75 -32.97
N HIS A 504 -42.66 -19.24 -33.23
CA HIS A 504 -41.49 -20.00 -33.59
C HIS A 504 -40.48 -19.95 -32.45
N MET A 505 -40.12 -21.11 -31.90
CA MET A 505 -39.16 -21.21 -30.80
C MET A 505 -37.87 -21.88 -31.25
N GLN A 506 -36.75 -21.30 -30.85
CA GLN A 506 -35.43 -21.88 -30.99
C GLN A 506 -34.71 -21.83 -29.64
N SER A 507 -34.01 -22.89 -29.24
CA SER A 507 -33.29 -22.93 -27.96
C SER A 507 -31.87 -23.49 -28.08
N GLU A 508 -31.07 -23.30 -27.03
CA GLU A 508 -29.74 -23.86 -26.80
C GLU A 508 -29.66 -24.40 -25.35
N VAL A 509 -29.10 -25.61 -25.14
CA VAL A 509 -28.86 -26.20 -23.81
C VAL A 509 -27.39 -25.97 -23.46
N ILE A 510 -27.16 -25.43 -22.26
CA ILE A 510 -25.85 -25.19 -21.67
C ILE A 510 -25.59 -26.27 -20.62
N PHE A 511 -24.40 -26.88 -20.72
CA PHE A 511 -23.97 -27.98 -19.87
C PHE A 511 -22.87 -27.53 -18.88
N ASP A 512 -22.77 -28.19 -17.72
CA ASP A 512 -21.65 -28.03 -16.80
C ASP A 512 -20.39 -28.77 -17.31
N GLY A 513 -19.27 -28.62 -16.58
CA GLY A 513 -18.01 -29.33 -16.89
C GLY A 513 -18.07 -30.86 -16.76
N LYS A 514 -19.18 -31.43 -16.28
CA LYS A 514 -19.45 -32.88 -16.20
C LYS A 514 -20.47 -33.33 -17.26
N ASN A 515 -20.82 -32.46 -18.20
CA ASN A 515 -21.77 -32.69 -19.28
C ASN A 515 -23.23 -32.92 -18.80
N ASN A 516 -23.60 -32.37 -17.64
CA ASN A 516 -24.99 -32.31 -17.20
C ASN A 516 -25.64 -31.00 -17.66
N PRO A 517 -26.88 -31.02 -18.15
CA PRO A 517 -27.57 -29.81 -18.57
C PRO A 517 -27.92 -28.96 -17.35
N ILE A 518 -27.44 -27.71 -17.31
CA ILE A 518 -27.66 -26.77 -16.20
C ILE A 518 -28.59 -25.63 -16.54
N ARG A 519 -28.68 -25.25 -17.82
CA ARG A 519 -29.45 -24.09 -18.27
C ARG A 519 -29.93 -24.26 -19.70
N ILE A 520 -31.11 -23.78 -20.03
CA ILE A 520 -31.62 -23.69 -21.40
C ILE A 520 -31.92 -22.23 -21.67
N LYS A 521 -31.43 -21.70 -22.79
CA LYS A 521 -31.79 -20.36 -23.25
C LYS A 521 -32.38 -20.45 -24.64
N GLY A 522 -33.23 -19.53 -25.01
CA GLY A 522 -33.84 -19.55 -26.33
C GLY A 522 -34.49 -18.24 -26.71
N ILE A 523 -35.04 -18.26 -27.92
CA ILE A 523 -35.85 -17.20 -28.48
C ILE A 523 -37.23 -17.73 -28.85
N ILE A 524 -38.23 -16.85 -28.79
CA ILE A 524 -39.57 -17.07 -29.33
C ILE A 524 -39.90 -15.88 -30.21
N GLN A 525 -40.29 -16.15 -31.45
CA GLN A 525 -40.74 -15.15 -32.41
C GLN A 525 -42.24 -15.30 -32.67
N ASP A 526 -42.99 -14.20 -32.69
CA ASP A 526 -44.37 -14.20 -33.20
C ASP A 526 -44.34 -14.26 -34.74
N ILE A 527 -44.89 -15.33 -35.31
CA ILE A 527 -44.93 -15.59 -36.77
C ILE A 527 -46.36 -15.58 -37.32
N THR A 528 -47.32 -15.01 -36.57
CA THR A 528 -48.74 -15.00 -36.94
C THR A 528 -48.97 -14.31 -38.27
N GLU A 529 -48.45 -13.08 -38.46
CA GLU A 529 -48.58 -12.32 -39.71
C GLU A 529 -47.95 -13.07 -40.90
N ARG A 530 -46.81 -13.74 -40.67
CA ARG A 530 -46.15 -14.56 -41.68
C ARG A 530 -47.04 -15.72 -42.12
N LYS A 531 -47.64 -16.44 -41.16
CA LYS A 531 -48.55 -17.57 -41.46
C LYS A 531 -49.80 -17.10 -42.18
N GLU A 532 -50.40 -16.01 -41.74
CA GLU A 532 -51.57 -15.40 -42.40
C GLU A 532 -51.25 -14.97 -43.84
N THR A 533 -50.07 -14.39 -44.06
CA THR A 533 -49.62 -13.98 -45.40
C THR A 533 -49.32 -15.18 -46.29
N GLU A 534 -48.65 -16.21 -45.77
CA GLU A 534 -48.40 -17.47 -46.50
C GLU A 534 -49.72 -18.14 -46.91
N GLU A 535 -50.71 -18.17 -46.01
CA GLU A 535 -52.03 -18.70 -46.30
C GLU A 535 -52.80 -17.84 -47.31
N ALA A 536 -52.78 -16.51 -47.16
CA ALA A 536 -53.39 -15.58 -48.10
C ALA A 536 -52.77 -15.69 -49.50
N LEU A 537 -51.44 -15.82 -49.61
CA LEU A 537 -50.75 -16.02 -50.88
C LEU A 537 -51.17 -17.34 -51.54
N LYS A 538 -51.25 -18.43 -50.76
CA LYS A 538 -51.73 -19.73 -51.26
C LYS A 538 -53.18 -19.63 -51.78
N ASN A 539 -54.04 -18.91 -51.07
CA ASN A 539 -55.42 -18.67 -51.49
C ASN A 539 -55.50 -17.80 -52.76
N ILE A 540 -54.66 -16.77 -52.88
CA ILE A 540 -54.56 -15.93 -54.09
C ILE A 540 -54.03 -16.74 -55.28
N GLU A 541 -53.00 -17.58 -55.08
CA GLU A 541 -52.42 -18.39 -56.14
C GLU A 541 -53.45 -19.38 -56.70
N THR A 542 -54.18 -20.06 -55.82
CA THR A 542 -55.26 -20.98 -56.22
C THR A 542 -56.40 -20.26 -56.94
N ALA A 543 -56.82 -19.08 -56.48
CA ALA A 543 -57.83 -18.27 -57.16
C ALA A 543 -57.36 -17.76 -58.53
N ARG A 544 -56.11 -17.29 -58.65
CA ARG A 544 -55.50 -16.83 -59.91
C ARG A 544 -55.41 -17.95 -60.93
N LYS A 545 -55.01 -19.16 -60.49
CA LYS A 545 -54.98 -20.34 -61.37
C LYS A 545 -56.38 -20.66 -61.92
N LYS A 546 -57.42 -20.65 -61.08
CA LYS A 546 -58.83 -20.82 -61.51
C LYS A 546 -59.24 -19.79 -62.57
N GLU A 547 -58.94 -18.51 -62.34
CA GLU A 547 -59.28 -17.42 -63.27
C GLU A 547 -58.60 -17.60 -64.64
N ILE A 548 -57.32 -17.97 -64.68
CA ILE A 548 -56.58 -18.20 -65.94
C ILE A 548 -57.27 -19.28 -66.77
N HIS A 549 -57.69 -20.39 -66.16
CA HIS A 549 -58.36 -21.48 -66.88
C HIS A 549 -59.73 -21.04 -67.40
N HIS A 550 -60.50 -20.29 -66.62
CA HIS A 550 -61.74 -19.67 -67.08
C HIS A 550 -61.53 -18.72 -68.28
N ARG A 551 -60.48 -17.90 -68.27
CA ARG A 551 -60.16 -17.00 -69.39
C ARG A 551 -59.70 -17.76 -70.63
N ILE A 552 -58.89 -18.80 -70.48
CA ILE A 552 -58.47 -19.65 -71.59
C ILE A 552 -59.69 -20.29 -72.24
N LYS A 553 -60.59 -20.88 -71.45
CA LYS A 553 -61.87 -21.41 -71.95
C LYS A 553 -62.65 -20.37 -72.76
N ASN A 554 -62.86 -19.18 -72.21
CA ASN A 554 -63.60 -18.11 -72.89
C ASN A 554 -62.92 -17.66 -74.18
N ASN A 555 -61.58 -17.53 -74.18
CA ASN A 555 -60.83 -17.15 -75.38
C ASN A 555 -60.88 -18.23 -76.46
N LEU A 556 -60.75 -19.51 -76.09
CA LEU A 556 -60.89 -20.63 -77.02
C LEU A 556 -62.32 -20.68 -77.59
N GLN A 557 -63.35 -20.40 -76.80
CA GLN A 557 -64.72 -20.29 -77.30
C GLN A 557 -64.88 -19.15 -78.32
N VAL A 558 -64.28 -17.99 -78.09
CA VAL A 558 -64.29 -16.88 -79.06
C VAL A 558 -63.58 -17.28 -80.36
N ILE A 559 -62.43 -17.95 -80.28
CA ILE A 559 -61.70 -18.45 -81.46
C ILE A 559 -62.58 -19.45 -82.22
N SER A 560 -63.25 -20.36 -81.52
CA SER A 560 -64.18 -21.32 -82.11
C SER A 560 -65.32 -20.64 -82.87
N SER A 561 -65.95 -19.61 -82.29
CA SER A 561 -67.01 -18.85 -82.97
C SER A 561 -66.50 -18.05 -84.18
N LEU A 562 -65.28 -17.50 -84.10
CA LEU A 562 -64.67 -16.81 -85.24
C LEU A 562 -64.35 -17.77 -86.39
N LEU A 563 -63.81 -18.96 -86.09
CA LEU A 563 -63.56 -19.98 -87.10
C LEU A 563 -64.86 -20.41 -87.79
N ASP A 564 -65.96 -20.51 -87.05
CA ASP A 564 -67.30 -20.80 -87.59
C ASP A 564 -67.76 -19.72 -88.59
N LEU A 565 -67.74 -18.45 -88.16
CA LEU A 565 -68.17 -17.31 -88.97
C LEU A 565 -67.29 -17.10 -90.21
N GLN A 566 -66.00 -17.43 -90.13
CA GLN A 566 -65.11 -17.36 -91.29
C GLN A 566 -65.34 -18.52 -92.24
N ALA A 567 -65.72 -19.71 -91.75
CA ALA A 567 -66.07 -20.84 -92.60
C ALA A 567 -67.21 -20.49 -93.55
N ASP A 568 -68.24 -19.78 -93.07
CA ASP A 568 -69.41 -19.33 -93.86
C ASP A 568 -69.07 -18.39 -95.04
N LYS A 569 -67.86 -17.83 -95.08
CA LYS A 569 -67.42 -16.93 -96.18
C LYS A 569 -66.82 -17.66 -97.37
N PHE A 570 -66.61 -18.96 -97.28
CA PHE A 570 -66.01 -19.76 -98.35
C PHE A 570 -67.05 -20.69 -98.95
N ASP A 571 -67.14 -20.76 -100.28
CA ASP A 571 -68.02 -21.72 -100.95
C ASP A 571 -67.35 -23.07 -101.21
N ASN A 572 -66.02 -23.17 -101.05
CA ASN A 572 -65.28 -24.41 -101.28
C ASN A 572 -65.49 -25.37 -100.10
N PRO A 573 -66.13 -26.54 -100.31
CA PRO A 573 -66.43 -27.49 -99.24
C PRO A 573 -65.18 -27.96 -98.49
N THR A 574 -64.05 -28.08 -99.19
CA THR A 574 -62.75 -28.48 -98.62
C THR A 574 -62.21 -27.45 -97.63
N VAL A 575 -62.45 -26.16 -97.91
CA VAL A 575 -62.02 -25.05 -97.03
C VAL A 575 -62.91 -24.96 -95.81
N ILE A 576 -64.24 -25.00 -95.99
CA ILE A 576 -65.20 -25.04 -94.87
C ILE A 576 -64.86 -26.20 -93.92
N GLU A 577 -64.56 -27.37 -94.49
CA GLU A 577 -64.22 -28.55 -93.70
C GLU A 577 -62.93 -28.37 -92.89
N ALA A 578 -61.89 -27.76 -93.46
CA ALA A 578 -60.64 -27.45 -92.73
C ALA A 578 -60.86 -26.45 -91.58
N PHE A 579 -61.76 -25.47 -91.75
CA PHE A 579 -62.15 -24.54 -90.69
C PHE A 579 -62.95 -25.25 -89.57
N ARG A 580 -63.92 -26.10 -89.92
CA ARG A 580 -64.66 -26.92 -88.95
C ARG A 580 -63.76 -27.89 -88.17
N GLU A 581 -62.77 -28.48 -88.84
CA GLU A 581 -61.78 -29.32 -88.19
C GLU A 581 -60.93 -28.54 -87.19
N SER A 582 -60.49 -27.33 -87.57
CA SER A 582 -59.76 -26.43 -86.68
C SER A 582 -60.61 -25.99 -85.48
N GLN A 583 -61.90 -25.73 -85.71
CA GLN A 583 -62.86 -25.38 -84.67
C GLN A 583 -63.05 -26.52 -83.66
N ASN A 584 -63.24 -27.75 -84.13
CA ASN A 584 -63.41 -28.92 -83.27
C ASN A 584 -62.18 -29.19 -82.40
N ARG A 585 -60.96 -28.96 -82.92
CA ARG A 585 -59.73 -28.99 -82.12
C ARG A 585 -59.73 -27.95 -81.00
N VAL A 586 -60.15 -26.71 -81.30
CA VAL A 586 -60.24 -25.63 -80.31
C VAL A 586 -61.29 -25.93 -79.25
N ILE A 587 -62.44 -26.50 -79.61
CA ILE A 587 -63.48 -26.94 -78.67
C ILE A 587 -62.95 -28.04 -77.76
N SER A 588 -62.22 -29.02 -78.32
CA SER A 588 -61.61 -30.11 -77.56
C SER A 588 -60.66 -29.60 -76.48
N MET A 589 -59.84 -28.59 -76.81
CA MET A 589 -58.96 -27.92 -75.85
C MET A 589 -59.75 -27.13 -74.80
N ALA A 590 -60.84 -26.45 -75.18
CA ALA A 590 -61.69 -25.69 -74.27
C ALA A 590 -62.37 -26.58 -73.21
N LEU A 591 -62.83 -27.78 -73.61
CA LEU A 591 -63.46 -28.76 -72.72
C LEU A 591 -62.49 -29.30 -71.66
N ILE A 592 -61.21 -29.53 -72.00
CA ILE A 592 -60.20 -29.95 -71.01
C ILE A 592 -60.00 -28.88 -69.94
N HIS A 593 -59.93 -27.61 -70.35
CA HIS A 593 -59.76 -26.49 -69.42
C HIS A 593 -60.94 -26.32 -68.47
N GLU A 594 -62.15 -26.71 -68.89
CA GLU A 594 -63.35 -26.72 -68.06
C GLU A 594 -63.35 -27.86 -67.05
N GLU A 595 -63.08 -29.09 -67.49
CA GLU A 595 -63.22 -30.28 -66.64
C GLU A 595 -62.16 -30.36 -65.54
N LEU A 596 -60.96 -29.81 -65.77
CA LEU A 596 -59.90 -29.69 -64.77
C LEU A 596 -60.34 -28.97 -63.49
N TYR A 597 -61.25 -27.99 -63.60
CA TYR A 597 -61.60 -27.11 -62.49
C TYR A 597 -63.01 -27.29 -61.92
N LYS A 598 -63.77 -28.26 -62.45
CA LYS A 598 -64.96 -28.78 -61.77
C LYS A 598 -64.58 -29.68 -60.58
N GLY A 599 -63.37 -30.25 -60.56
CA GLY A 599 -62.86 -31.09 -59.48
C GLY A 599 -62.28 -30.31 -58.29
N GLU A 600 -62.41 -30.87 -57.08
CA GLU A 600 -61.79 -30.32 -55.87
C GLU A 600 -60.26 -30.55 -55.89
N ASN A 601 -59.49 -29.50 -56.19
CA ASN A 601 -58.07 -29.33 -55.83
C ASN A 601 -57.06 -30.41 -56.28
N THR A 602 -57.25 -31.05 -57.44
CA THR A 602 -56.20 -31.92 -58.00
C THR A 602 -55.76 -31.44 -59.39
N ASP A 603 -54.45 -31.40 -59.66
CA ASP A 603 -53.85 -31.13 -60.99
C ASP A 603 -54.14 -32.27 -62.00
N THR A 604 -55.21 -33.03 -61.78
CA THR A 604 -55.57 -34.24 -62.51
C THR A 604 -57.06 -34.21 -62.80
N LEU A 605 -57.44 -34.49 -64.04
CA LEU A 605 -58.83 -34.62 -64.44
C LEU A 605 -59.23 -36.08 -64.59
N ASN A 606 -60.52 -36.37 -64.39
CA ASN A 606 -61.09 -37.66 -64.74
C ASN A 606 -61.24 -37.74 -66.25
N PHE A 607 -60.26 -38.35 -66.91
CA PHE A 607 -60.14 -38.42 -68.36
C PHE A 607 -61.31 -39.20 -68.99
N SER A 608 -61.86 -40.18 -68.29
CA SER A 608 -63.00 -40.97 -68.78
C SER A 608 -64.27 -40.11 -68.91
N THR A 609 -64.52 -39.21 -67.95
CA THR A 609 -65.62 -38.23 -68.05
C THR A 609 -65.40 -37.29 -69.22
N TYR A 610 -64.17 -36.78 -69.36
CA TYR A 610 -63.80 -35.87 -70.44
C TYR A 610 -63.95 -36.48 -71.84
N ILE A 611 -63.46 -37.71 -72.06
CA ILE A 611 -63.57 -38.39 -73.37
C ILE A 611 -65.04 -38.56 -73.76
N LYS A 612 -65.88 -38.91 -72.79
CA LYS A 612 -67.31 -39.10 -73.03
C LYS A 612 -67.94 -37.83 -73.58
N GLU A 613 -67.72 -36.70 -72.93
CA GLU A 613 -68.22 -35.39 -73.40
C GLU A 613 -67.63 -35.00 -74.77
N LEU A 614 -66.33 -35.23 -74.98
CA LEU A 614 -65.67 -34.93 -76.24
C LEU A 614 -66.28 -35.73 -77.40
N ALA A 615 -66.39 -37.05 -77.24
CA ALA A 615 -66.86 -37.94 -78.30
C ALA A 615 -68.35 -37.72 -78.61
N GLU A 616 -69.18 -37.47 -77.59
CA GLU A 616 -70.59 -37.10 -77.77
C GLU A 616 -70.73 -35.79 -78.56
N ASN A 617 -69.94 -34.77 -78.25
CA ASN A 617 -69.94 -33.50 -78.99
C ASN A 617 -69.57 -33.71 -80.47
N LEU A 618 -68.51 -34.48 -80.75
CA LEU A 618 -68.10 -34.76 -82.14
C LEU A 618 -69.17 -35.50 -82.94
N PHE A 619 -69.83 -36.47 -82.30
CA PHE A 619 -70.95 -37.16 -82.93
C PHE A 619 -72.11 -36.21 -83.24
N GLN A 620 -72.45 -35.29 -82.35
CA GLN A 620 -73.47 -34.27 -82.65
C GLN A 620 -73.09 -33.39 -83.84
N THR A 621 -71.83 -32.98 -83.95
CA THR A 621 -71.35 -32.10 -85.04
C THR A 621 -71.38 -32.79 -86.40
N TYR A 622 -71.00 -34.06 -86.48
CA TYR A 622 -70.85 -34.76 -87.78
C TYR A 622 -72.06 -35.63 -88.17
N SER A 623 -72.96 -35.98 -87.25
CA SER A 623 -74.08 -36.91 -87.53
C SER A 623 -75.33 -36.27 -88.17
N LEU A 624 -75.20 -35.09 -88.79
CA LEU A 624 -76.32 -34.33 -89.38
C LEU A 624 -76.88 -34.91 -90.71
N SER A 625 -76.48 -36.13 -91.12
CA SER A 625 -77.01 -36.79 -92.33
C SER A 625 -77.39 -38.24 -92.06
N SER A 626 -78.70 -38.49 -91.83
CA SER A 626 -79.50 -39.73 -92.01
C SER A 626 -78.84 -41.13 -91.96
N LYS A 627 -77.72 -41.35 -91.24
CA LYS A 627 -77.02 -42.64 -91.13
C LYS A 627 -77.09 -43.15 -89.67
N ASN A 628 -77.40 -44.43 -89.47
CA ASN A 628 -77.44 -45.07 -88.16
C ASN A 628 -76.01 -45.49 -87.71
N ILE A 629 -75.17 -44.50 -87.39
CA ILE A 629 -73.83 -44.74 -86.83
C ILE A 629 -73.91 -44.63 -85.31
N HIS A 630 -73.46 -45.66 -84.59
CA HIS A 630 -73.48 -45.71 -83.13
C HIS A 630 -72.09 -45.49 -82.53
N LEU A 631 -72.05 -44.76 -81.41
CA LEU A 631 -70.86 -44.59 -80.57
C LEU A 631 -70.93 -45.58 -79.40
N ASN A 632 -69.89 -46.39 -79.27
CA ASN A 632 -69.73 -47.32 -78.16
C ASN A 632 -68.46 -46.96 -77.38
N MET A 633 -68.53 -46.93 -76.05
CA MET A 633 -67.41 -46.55 -75.21
C MET A 633 -67.23 -47.53 -74.06
N ASP A 634 -66.01 -48.02 -73.89
CA ASP A 634 -65.60 -48.85 -72.75
C ASP A 634 -64.39 -48.19 -72.08
N LEU A 635 -64.64 -47.44 -71.01
CA LEU A 635 -63.64 -46.55 -70.40
C LEU A 635 -63.33 -46.99 -68.97
N GLU A 636 -62.04 -47.02 -68.64
CA GLU A 636 -61.52 -47.29 -67.29
C GLU A 636 -62.14 -46.33 -66.27
N GLU A 637 -62.57 -46.86 -65.13
CA GLU A 637 -63.15 -46.05 -64.07
C GLU A 637 -62.06 -45.18 -63.38
N ASN A 638 -62.32 -43.88 -63.21
CA ASN A 638 -61.44 -42.93 -62.53
C ASN A 638 -60.01 -42.84 -63.11
N ALA A 639 -59.88 -42.79 -64.45
CA ALA A 639 -58.60 -42.51 -65.11
C ALA A 639 -58.16 -41.05 -64.86
N LEU A 640 -57.38 -40.80 -63.81
CA LEU A 640 -56.93 -39.45 -63.42
C LEU A 640 -55.63 -39.06 -64.13
N PHE A 641 -55.73 -38.17 -65.13
CA PHE A 641 -54.58 -37.73 -65.93
C PHE A 641 -54.30 -36.23 -65.75
N ASN A 642 -53.03 -35.84 -65.77
CA ASN A 642 -52.61 -34.43 -65.79
C ASN A 642 -52.73 -33.84 -67.21
N MET A 643 -52.52 -32.53 -67.34
CA MET A 643 -52.65 -31.83 -68.62
C MET A 643 -51.68 -32.34 -69.70
N ASP A 644 -50.45 -32.69 -69.30
CA ASP A 644 -49.41 -33.19 -70.22
C ASP A 644 -49.83 -34.48 -70.93
N VAL A 645 -50.69 -35.29 -70.28
CA VAL A 645 -51.22 -36.53 -70.84
C VAL A 645 -52.60 -36.33 -71.47
N ALA A 646 -53.50 -35.61 -70.80
CA ALA A 646 -54.88 -35.49 -71.24
C ALA A 646 -55.07 -34.63 -72.49
N VAL A 647 -54.28 -33.55 -72.67
CA VAL A 647 -54.40 -32.69 -73.86
C VAL A 647 -53.99 -33.41 -75.14
N PRO A 648 -52.81 -34.05 -75.22
CA PRO A 648 -52.45 -34.83 -76.40
C PRO A 648 -53.45 -35.94 -76.70
N LEU A 649 -53.90 -36.70 -75.68
CA LEU A 649 -54.87 -37.78 -75.88
C LEU A 649 -56.23 -37.25 -76.36
N GLY A 650 -56.72 -36.14 -75.80
CA GLY A 650 -57.96 -35.51 -76.25
C GLY A 650 -57.91 -35.09 -77.71
N ILE A 651 -56.80 -34.51 -78.15
CA ILE A 651 -56.60 -34.15 -79.57
C ILE A 651 -56.52 -35.41 -80.44
N ILE A 652 -55.80 -36.46 -80.00
CA ILE A 652 -55.72 -37.72 -80.75
C ILE A 652 -57.11 -38.33 -80.94
N ILE A 653 -57.92 -38.40 -79.89
CA ILE A 653 -59.30 -38.92 -79.96
C ILE A 653 -60.13 -38.05 -80.91
N ASN A 654 -60.02 -36.72 -80.81
CA ASN A 654 -60.70 -35.80 -81.72
C ASN A 654 -60.39 -36.10 -83.19
N GLU A 655 -59.11 -36.31 -83.54
CA GLU A 655 -58.69 -36.64 -84.90
C GLU A 655 -59.20 -38.01 -85.35
N LEU A 656 -59.03 -39.04 -84.52
CA LEU A 656 -59.39 -40.42 -84.88
C LEU A 656 -60.90 -40.59 -85.04
N VAL A 657 -61.69 -40.03 -84.12
CA VAL A 657 -63.15 -40.07 -84.18
C VAL A 657 -63.68 -39.26 -85.36
N SER A 658 -63.15 -38.05 -85.59
CA SER A 658 -63.55 -37.23 -86.74
C SER A 658 -63.25 -37.92 -88.07
N ASN A 659 -62.07 -38.53 -88.21
CA ASN A 659 -61.69 -39.29 -89.41
C ASN A 659 -62.58 -40.50 -89.63
N SER A 660 -62.95 -41.22 -88.56
CA SER A 660 -63.88 -42.34 -88.62
C SER A 660 -65.23 -41.90 -89.17
N LEU A 661 -65.80 -40.82 -88.62
CA LEU A 661 -67.11 -40.28 -89.05
C LEU A 661 -67.10 -39.80 -90.50
N LYS A 662 -65.99 -39.22 -90.97
CA LYS A 662 -65.84 -38.71 -92.34
C LYS A 662 -65.60 -39.82 -93.38
N HIS A 663 -64.69 -40.75 -93.09
CA HIS A 663 -64.09 -41.61 -94.12
C HIS A 663 -64.43 -43.09 -93.98
N ALA A 664 -64.87 -43.57 -92.82
CA ALA A 664 -65.10 -44.99 -92.60
C ALA A 664 -66.40 -45.50 -93.24
N PHE A 665 -67.42 -44.63 -93.39
CA PHE A 665 -68.78 -45.03 -93.79
C PHE A 665 -69.33 -44.40 -95.10
N PRO A 666 -68.56 -44.27 -96.19
CA PRO A 666 -69.11 -43.86 -97.48
C PRO A 666 -70.03 -44.97 -98.03
N GLY A 667 -71.28 -44.62 -98.37
CA GLY A 667 -72.25 -45.56 -98.95
C GLY A 667 -72.84 -46.61 -98.00
N ARG A 668 -72.62 -46.50 -96.68
CA ARG A 668 -73.25 -47.36 -95.65
C ARG A 668 -74.29 -46.58 -94.84
N ASP A 669 -75.43 -47.24 -94.56
CA ASP A 669 -76.53 -46.67 -93.76
C ASP A 669 -76.42 -47.00 -92.26
N SER A 670 -75.46 -47.87 -91.87
CA SER A 670 -75.16 -48.17 -90.47
C SER A 670 -73.67 -48.44 -90.24
N GLY A 671 -73.21 -48.21 -89.00
CA GLY A 671 -71.82 -48.39 -88.58
C GLY A 671 -71.64 -48.21 -87.07
N GLU A 672 -70.48 -48.58 -86.55
CA GLU A 672 -70.10 -48.41 -85.14
C GLU A 672 -68.69 -47.80 -85.08
N VAL A 673 -68.52 -46.77 -84.24
CA VAL A 673 -67.22 -46.30 -83.77
C VAL A 673 -67.13 -46.65 -82.29
N ARG A 674 -66.01 -47.26 -81.90
CA ARG A 674 -65.73 -47.69 -80.53
C ARG A 674 -64.50 -46.99 -79.98
N ILE A 675 -64.60 -46.50 -78.75
CA ILE A 675 -63.48 -45.95 -77.98
C ILE A 675 -63.31 -46.81 -76.73
N GLU A 676 -62.13 -47.40 -76.58
CA GLU A 676 -61.77 -48.20 -75.41
C GLU A 676 -60.59 -47.56 -74.69
N LEU A 677 -60.71 -47.34 -73.38
CA LEU A 677 -59.60 -46.94 -72.53
C LEU A 677 -59.50 -47.96 -71.40
N ARG A 678 -58.39 -48.68 -71.30
CA ARG A 678 -58.18 -49.70 -70.26
C ARG A 678 -56.80 -49.64 -69.66
N ARG A 679 -56.68 -49.98 -68.38
CA ARG A 679 -55.39 -50.16 -67.73
C ARG A 679 -54.76 -51.50 -68.11
N GLU A 680 -53.48 -51.48 -68.47
CA GLU A 680 -52.74 -52.71 -68.76
C GLU A 680 -52.43 -53.48 -67.47
N LYS A 681 -52.88 -54.74 -67.39
CA LYS A 681 -52.59 -55.60 -66.23
C LYS A 681 -51.16 -56.10 -66.30
N ASN A 682 -50.21 -55.35 -65.76
CA ASN A 682 -48.83 -55.83 -65.65
C ASN A 682 -48.74 -57.01 -64.66
N GLY A 683 -48.19 -58.12 -65.16
CA GLY A 683 -47.82 -59.29 -64.37
C GLY A 683 -46.87 -58.90 -63.23
N LYS A 684 -47.06 -59.54 -62.06
CA LYS A 684 -46.24 -59.37 -60.86
C LYS A 684 -44.75 -59.43 -61.23
N HIS A 685 -44.04 -58.30 -61.18
CA HIS A 685 -42.66 -58.13 -60.69
C HIS A 685 -42.03 -56.82 -61.21
N LYS A 686 -41.96 -55.80 -60.34
CA LYS A 686 -40.71 -55.13 -59.93
C LYS A 686 -41.02 -54.06 -58.89
N LYS A 687 -40.38 -54.18 -57.72
CA LYS A 687 -40.26 -53.14 -56.70
C LYS A 687 -39.13 -52.21 -57.15
N GLU A 688 -39.46 -50.96 -57.47
CA GLU A 688 -38.60 -49.80 -57.22
C GLU A 688 -39.39 -48.51 -57.47
N CYS A 689 -38.99 -47.45 -56.79
CA CYS A 689 -39.66 -46.16 -56.67
C CYS A 689 -40.03 -45.50 -58.01
N ASN A 690 -41.32 -45.59 -58.36
CA ASN A 690 -42.16 -44.66 -59.11
C ASN A 690 -43.27 -45.52 -59.74
N LYS A 691 -44.50 -45.44 -59.22
CA LYS A 691 -45.63 -46.18 -59.79
C LYS A 691 -45.96 -45.58 -61.16
N VAL A 692 -45.44 -46.20 -62.20
CA VAL A 692 -45.82 -45.92 -63.58
C VAL A 692 -46.90 -46.93 -63.96
N THR A 693 -48.07 -46.43 -64.35
CA THR A 693 -49.21 -47.25 -64.76
C THR A 693 -49.38 -47.13 -66.27
N SER A 694 -49.38 -48.26 -66.98
CA SER A 694 -49.55 -48.30 -68.43
C SER A 694 -51.03 -48.41 -68.81
N PHE A 695 -51.43 -47.66 -69.82
CA PHE A 695 -52.80 -47.58 -70.34
C PHE A 695 -52.80 -47.87 -71.84
N ILE A 696 -53.92 -48.42 -72.29
CA ILE A 696 -54.20 -48.70 -73.69
C ILE A 696 -55.44 -47.90 -74.06
N LEU A 697 -55.30 -47.00 -75.03
CA LEU A 697 -56.41 -46.30 -75.69
C LEU A 697 -56.57 -46.91 -77.08
N ALA A 698 -57.73 -47.48 -77.39
CA ALA A 698 -58.07 -47.96 -78.72
C ALA A 698 -59.24 -47.17 -79.28
N VAL A 699 -59.12 -46.69 -80.52
CA VAL A 699 -60.22 -46.10 -81.29
C VAL A 699 -60.40 -46.92 -82.56
N SER A 700 -61.57 -47.50 -82.75
CA SER A 700 -61.86 -48.37 -83.88
C SER A 700 -63.18 -48.03 -84.56
N ASP A 701 -63.25 -48.24 -85.87
CA ASP A 701 -64.49 -48.22 -86.65
C ASP A 701 -64.70 -49.57 -87.37
N ASN A 702 -65.94 -49.91 -87.68
CA ASN A 702 -66.27 -51.10 -88.48
C ASN A 702 -66.52 -50.77 -89.97
N GLY A 703 -65.92 -49.69 -90.48
CA GLY A 703 -66.15 -49.14 -91.81
C GLY A 703 -65.46 -49.89 -92.95
N ILE A 704 -65.09 -49.15 -94.01
CA ILE A 704 -64.39 -49.70 -95.18
C ILE A 704 -62.92 -50.05 -94.89
N GLY A 705 -62.38 -49.62 -93.76
CA GLY A 705 -60.99 -49.80 -93.36
C GLY A 705 -59.99 -48.95 -94.15
N ILE A 706 -58.72 -49.02 -93.75
CA ILE A 706 -57.63 -48.26 -94.39
C ILE A 706 -56.92 -49.16 -95.42
N PRO A 707 -56.77 -48.73 -96.68
CA PRO A 707 -56.08 -49.49 -97.74
C PRO A 707 -54.66 -49.93 -97.36
N GLU A 708 -54.26 -51.16 -97.75
CA GLU A 708 -52.93 -51.72 -97.42
C GLU A 708 -51.75 -50.92 -97.99
N ASN A 709 -51.97 -50.21 -99.11
CA ASN A 709 -50.97 -49.38 -99.78
C ASN A 709 -50.66 -48.05 -99.06
N LEU A 710 -51.44 -47.67 -98.05
CA LEU A 710 -51.21 -46.47 -97.26
C LEU A 710 -50.22 -46.78 -96.13
N LYS A 711 -48.96 -46.35 -96.26
CA LYS A 711 -47.96 -46.47 -95.18
C LYS A 711 -48.12 -45.31 -94.20
N ILE A 712 -48.38 -45.58 -92.91
CA ILE A 712 -48.58 -44.56 -91.86
C ILE A 712 -47.38 -43.62 -91.75
N GLU A 713 -46.16 -44.15 -91.93
CA GLU A 713 -44.90 -43.40 -91.87
C GLU A 713 -44.67 -42.43 -93.05
N VAL A 714 -45.43 -42.57 -94.16
CA VAL A 714 -45.23 -41.79 -95.40
C VAL A 714 -46.55 -41.17 -95.93
N ALA A 715 -47.70 -41.45 -95.29
CA ALA A 715 -49.00 -40.91 -95.68
C ALA A 715 -49.13 -39.44 -95.23
N GLY A 716 -48.93 -38.52 -96.17
CA GLY A 716 -48.88 -37.06 -95.95
C GLY A 716 -50.21 -36.37 -95.62
N SER A 717 -51.07 -36.94 -94.77
CA SER A 717 -52.21 -36.20 -94.19
C SER A 717 -51.81 -35.56 -92.86
N LEU A 718 -52.20 -34.30 -92.67
CA LEU A 718 -51.86 -33.51 -91.48
C LEU A 718 -52.31 -34.19 -90.17
N GLY A 719 -53.45 -34.88 -90.19
CA GLY A 719 -54.00 -35.57 -89.01
C GLY A 719 -53.15 -36.74 -88.52
N ILE A 720 -52.61 -37.58 -89.41
CA ILE A 720 -51.76 -38.72 -89.01
C ILE A 720 -50.40 -38.23 -88.47
N GLN A 721 -49.85 -37.17 -89.08
CA GLN A 721 -48.63 -36.53 -88.58
C GLN A 721 -48.83 -35.97 -87.17
N LEU A 722 -49.97 -35.33 -86.92
CA LEU A 722 -50.33 -34.80 -85.60
C LEU A 722 -50.48 -35.93 -84.57
N ILE A 723 -51.21 -36.99 -84.89
CA ILE A 723 -51.37 -38.15 -84.00
C ILE A 723 -50.02 -38.75 -83.64
N THR A 724 -49.15 -38.98 -84.63
CA THR A 724 -47.81 -39.57 -84.40
C THR A 724 -46.95 -38.68 -83.49
N ALA A 725 -46.96 -37.36 -83.72
CA ALA A 725 -46.22 -36.41 -82.88
C ALA A 725 -46.75 -36.39 -81.44
N LEU A 726 -48.07 -36.41 -81.24
CA LEU A 726 -48.69 -36.42 -79.92
C LEU A 726 -48.47 -37.74 -79.18
N VAL A 727 -48.50 -38.88 -79.87
CA VAL A 727 -48.17 -40.19 -79.26
C VAL A 727 -46.71 -40.21 -78.82
N HIS A 728 -45.79 -39.66 -79.61
CA HIS A 728 -44.39 -39.52 -79.21
C HIS A 728 -44.22 -38.59 -78.00
N GLN A 729 -45.01 -37.51 -77.90
CA GLN A 729 -45.01 -36.63 -76.71
C GLN A 729 -45.44 -37.36 -75.43
N LEU A 730 -46.25 -38.40 -75.56
CA LEU A 730 -46.71 -39.24 -74.45
C LEU A 730 -45.75 -40.41 -74.12
N ASP A 731 -44.57 -40.46 -74.77
CA ASP A 731 -43.68 -41.63 -74.76
C ASP A 731 -44.44 -42.94 -75.08
N GLY A 732 -45.40 -42.86 -76.02
CA GLY A 732 -46.30 -43.95 -76.37
C GLY A 732 -45.96 -44.66 -77.68
N GLU A 733 -46.62 -45.80 -77.89
CA GLU A 733 -46.53 -46.60 -79.12
C GLU A 733 -47.89 -46.59 -79.83
N LEU A 734 -47.87 -46.40 -81.16
CA LEU A 734 -49.05 -46.43 -82.03
C LEU A 734 -49.05 -47.68 -82.90
N GLU A 735 -50.10 -48.49 -82.80
CA GLU A 735 -50.34 -49.66 -83.65
C GLU A 735 -51.63 -49.44 -84.46
N LEU A 736 -51.64 -49.86 -85.73
CA LEU A 736 -52.84 -49.85 -86.59
C LEU A 736 -53.20 -51.26 -87.01
N ASN A 737 -54.44 -51.65 -86.74
CA ASN A 737 -55.04 -52.90 -87.19
C ASN A 737 -56.11 -52.62 -88.28
N ARG A 738 -56.15 -53.47 -89.31
CA ARG A 738 -56.95 -53.29 -90.54
C ARG A 738 -57.95 -54.42 -90.79
N ASN A 739 -58.13 -55.34 -89.85
CA ASN A 739 -58.85 -56.59 -90.08
C ASN A 739 -60.37 -56.44 -90.28
N ASN A 740 -61.00 -55.46 -89.64
CA ASN A 740 -62.46 -55.26 -89.68
C ASN A 740 -62.86 -53.78 -89.58
N GLY A 741 -62.30 -52.97 -90.49
CA GLY A 741 -62.33 -51.51 -90.45
C GLY A 741 -60.95 -50.94 -90.10
N ALA A 742 -60.89 -49.80 -89.43
CA ALA A 742 -59.64 -49.25 -88.90
C ALA A 742 -59.65 -49.29 -87.37
N GLU A 743 -58.57 -49.79 -86.75
CA GLU A 743 -58.40 -49.79 -85.30
C GLU A 743 -57.01 -49.23 -84.96
N PHE A 744 -56.98 -48.09 -84.28
CA PHE A 744 -55.76 -47.45 -83.79
C PHE A 744 -55.61 -47.75 -82.30
N ILE A 745 -54.49 -48.33 -81.91
CA ILE A 745 -54.17 -48.69 -80.53
C ILE A 745 -52.97 -47.86 -80.10
N ILE A 746 -53.14 -47.11 -79.02
CA ILE A 746 -52.12 -46.23 -78.44
C ILE A 746 -51.81 -46.75 -77.04
N LYS A 747 -50.56 -47.18 -76.84
CA LYS A 747 -50.05 -47.60 -75.54
C LYS A 747 -49.24 -46.46 -74.96
N PHE A 748 -49.54 -46.04 -73.73
CA PHE A 748 -48.85 -44.94 -73.06
C PHE A 748 -48.76 -45.17 -71.56
N SER A 749 -47.89 -44.43 -70.88
CA SER A 749 -47.61 -44.63 -69.46
C SER A 749 -47.82 -43.35 -68.66
N VAL A 750 -48.51 -43.45 -67.52
CA VAL A 750 -48.80 -42.32 -66.63
C VAL A 750 -48.09 -42.51 -65.30
N ARG A 751 -47.37 -41.49 -64.85
CA ARG A 751 -46.71 -41.49 -63.55
C ARG A 751 -47.69 -41.06 -62.46
N GLU A 752 -47.96 -41.89 -61.46
CA GLU A 752 -48.73 -41.48 -60.30
C GLU A 752 -47.87 -40.50 -59.46
N LYS A 753 -48.33 -39.25 -59.29
CA LYS A 753 -47.72 -38.33 -58.31
C LYS A 753 -47.87 -38.95 -56.92
N SER A 754 -46.75 -39.32 -56.29
CA SER A 754 -46.73 -39.70 -54.88
C SER A 754 -47.18 -38.48 -54.05
N ASN A 755 -48.30 -38.61 -53.35
CA ASN A 755 -48.68 -37.68 -52.29
C ASN A 755 -47.68 -37.82 -51.13
N GLN A 756 -46.52 -37.19 -51.27
CA GLN A 756 -45.57 -36.95 -50.19
C GLN A 756 -45.17 -35.48 -50.26
N ALA A 757 -45.98 -34.65 -49.62
CA ALA A 757 -45.48 -33.39 -49.05
C ALA A 757 -44.59 -33.76 -47.86
N SER A 758 -43.39 -34.27 -48.15
CA SER A 758 -42.28 -34.29 -47.19
C SER A 758 -41.50 -33.01 -47.39
N HIS A 759 -41.74 -32.04 -46.52
CA HIS A 759 -40.90 -30.86 -46.34
C HIS A 759 -39.43 -31.29 -46.21
N PRO A 760 -38.50 -30.70 -46.99
CA PRO A 760 -37.08 -30.82 -46.69
C PRO A 760 -36.78 -29.97 -45.45
N ALA A 761 -36.31 -30.62 -44.39
CA ALA A 761 -35.76 -29.93 -43.22
C ALA A 761 -34.47 -29.20 -43.62
N VAL A 762 -34.48 -27.87 -43.50
CA VAL A 762 -33.30 -27.02 -43.34
C VAL A 762 -33.48 -26.28 -42.03
#